data_AF-A0A1M4PRX8-F1
#
_entry.id   AF-A0A1M4PRX8-F1
#
_cell.length_a   1.000
_cell.length_b   1.000
_cell.length_c   1.000
_cell.angle_alpha   90.00
_cell.angle_beta   90.00
_cell.angle_gamma   90.00
#
_symmetry.space_group_name_H-M   'P 1'
#
loop_
_entity.id
_entity.type
_entity.pdbx_description
1 polymer ?
#
loop_
_entity_poly.entity_id
_entity_poly.type
_entity_poly.pdbx_seq_one_letter_code
_entity_poly.pdbx_strand_id
1 'polypeptide(L)'
;MPAISKIRLTNIIYENGGKRFNDDIFEFDGYNGVILLENGGGKTVFIQTALQAVLPHANLGERRIRDTLSLEGGASHIAIEWILNDRPRRYGLTAVTLFLGPEGLKSLRYVYDYSGGDAHSIENIPFVKKNQEGNNRPASRQEIQEYYQYMQSHKMNAHTFDTIKDFHQYIEENFHIIPSEWKSIAHINGAEGDVEKFFEHCKTTSQLVDQLLIPVVEGALVGNGTKDFIQIFERQREHFKKHRELRRRIEESKNIEQKIAHYVSTYTRLHEAEEKMLNKKREAKSIYEFLVEEEDKTQKEISHVEELKELLSKDKQELRRKEASYELALLDKELKNARDDYEIIAEEHREIVSRLEGKEEELQNLEIAELKENIKKNEEFSNILKEQLEELDEDEDIGVLKDRLEENSSILKGYFEREKENLEKQKELLESQKNRYEDELQKIHEKIVGLQKEKQSLIEIRAGYRGEIKGIEDNMENIRKDILANPINEMVEGEYPKWRQRVEEIEGLNTSYKEQLNSLKSRKEQLSIEIPNIHDEIQRLIKDTTIREKDLRSIEEKHDKILSAVKGLRLEWNYLDSIYLKQQSIIEYIEERLERTRNQREELLEDERLSYRLLDYYGGNEYFTGEPLLEEWLYSWRNQFHLLETGTRYVEKAAINLNRNVKEIYREYPLWPLAIITTERELEKLWQKIEGQRQRLTFPILILSQEEAINILLGKVSIEERYIYPHIWQDNIDKEKFQQWKRELEELAKKAVKERKEKEREEREWQNILRITNEFLFAHPYDEYTQLSEELKVLKDRLDR
;
A
#
# COMPACT_ATOMS: atom_id res chain seq x y z
N MET A 1 -19.57 -27.77 -34.67
CA MET A 1 -20.26 -28.42 -35.81
C MET A 1 -21.38 -27.50 -36.24
N PRO A 2 -21.79 -27.49 -37.52
CA PRO A 2 -22.95 -26.74 -37.97
C PRO A 2 -24.22 -27.21 -37.26
N ALA A 3 -25.12 -26.29 -36.94
CA ALA A 3 -26.43 -26.60 -36.39
C ALA A 3 -27.53 -26.30 -37.42
N ILE A 4 -28.61 -27.07 -37.45
CA ILE A 4 -29.72 -26.83 -38.38
C ILE A 4 -30.46 -25.57 -37.94
N SER A 5 -30.55 -24.58 -38.84
CA SER A 5 -31.43 -23.42 -38.69
C SER A 5 -32.84 -23.75 -39.16
N LYS A 6 -32.97 -24.22 -40.42
CA LYS A 6 -34.26 -24.48 -41.08
C LYS A 6 -34.17 -25.63 -42.06
N ILE A 7 -35.29 -26.33 -42.28
CA ILE A 7 -35.47 -27.34 -43.33
C ILE A 7 -36.66 -26.93 -44.20
N ARG A 8 -36.50 -26.89 -45.53
CA ARG A 8 -37.58 -26.58 -46.49
C ARG A 8 -37.85 -27.78 -47.40
N LEU A 9 -39.11 -28.18 -47.48
CA LEU A 9 -39.59 -29.32 -48.26
C LEU A 9 -40.67 -28.86 -49.26
N THR A 10 -40.34 -28.84 -50.54
CA THR A 10 -41.25 -28.40 -51.61
C THR A 10 -41.55 -29.54 -52.59
N ASN A 11 -42.83 -29.77 -52.86
CA ASN A 11 -43.33 -30.83 -53.75
C ASN A 11 -42.83 -32.24 -53.38
N ILE A 12 -42.93 -32.60 -52.11
CA ILE A 12 -42.58 -33.95 -51.61
C ILE A 12 -43.87 -34.77 -51.51
N ILE A 13 -44.19 -35.52 -52.56
CA ILE A 13 -45.41 -36.33 -52.67
C ILE A 13 -45.10 -37.78 -52.28
N TYR A 14 -45.92 -38.40 -51.42
CA TYR A 14 -45.75 -39.77 -50.94
C TYR A 14 -47.11 -40.47 -50.74
N GLU A 15 -47.09 -41.77 -50.38
CA GLU A 15 -48.28 -42.62 -50.27
C GLU A 15 -49.18 -42.55 -51.53
N ASN A 16 -48.58 -42.76 -52.71
CA ASN A 16 -49.26 -42.74 -54.02
C ASN A 16 -50.08 -41.46 -54.29
N GLY A 17 -49.66 -40.32 -53.72
CA GLY A 17 -50.35 -39.03 -53.85
C GLY A 17 -51.29 -38.68 -52.70
N GLY A 18 -51.51 -39.60 -51.75
CA GLY A 18 -52.38 -39.38 -50.59
C GLY A 18 -51.85 -38.35 -49.59
N LYS A 19 -50.53 -38.14 -49.53
CA LYS A 19 -49.88 -37.15 -48.64
C LYS A 19 -48.82 -36.35 -49.40
N ARG A 20 -48.65 -35.08 -49.04
CA ARG A 20 -47.63 -34.20 -49.64
C ARG A 20 -47.16 -33.08 -48.71
N PHE A 21 -45.86 -32.76 -48.75
CA PHE A 21 -45.36 -31.45 -48.34
C PHE A 21 -45.34 -30.53 -49.58
N ASN A 22 -45.92 -29.34 -49.44
CA ASN A 22 -46.19 -28.41 -50.54
C ASN A 22 -45.01 -27.48 -50.76
N ASP A 23 -44.70 -26.70 -49.72
CA ASP A 23 -43.59 -25.75 -49.63
C ASP A 23 -43.35 -25.42 -48.13
N ASP A 24 -43.16 -26.47 -47.34
CA ASP A 24 -43.24 -26.40 -45.88
C ASP A 24 -41.85 -26.14 -45.28
N ILE A 25 -41.74 -25.13 -44.41
CA ILE A 25 -40.50 -24.73 -43.73
C ILE A 25 -40.61 -25.07 -42.24
N PHE A 26 -39.61 -25.79 -41.74
CA PHE A 26 -39.49 -26.23 -40.35
C PHE A 26 -38.31 -25.49 -39.72
N GLU A 27 -38.58 -24.71 -38.67
CA GLU A 27 -37.59 -23.87 -38.01
C GLU A 27 -37.06 -24.52 -36.73
N PHE A 28 -35.74 -24.43 -36.53
CA PHE A 28 -35.00 -25.02 -35.40
C PHE A 28 -34.04 -24.00 -34.76
N ASP A 29 -33.49 -23.06 -35.53
CA ASP A 29 -32.50 -22.03 -35.14
C ASP A 29 -31.29 -22.54 -34.32
N GLY A 30 -30.94 -23.82 -34.48
CA GLY A 30 -29.87 -24.50 -33.76
C GLY A 30 -30.28 -25.16 -32.43
N TYR A 31 -31.57 -25.13 -32.08
CA TYR A 31 -32.13 -25.81 -30.90
C TYR A 31 -32.62 -27.24 -31.21
N ASN A 32 -32.83 -28.03 -30.16
CA ASN A 32 -33.43 -29.36 -30.25
C ASN A 32 -34.94 -29.24 -30.56
N GLY A 33 -35.35 -29.60 -31.79
CA GLY A 33 -36.76 -29.57 -32.22
C GLY A 33 -37.44 -30.93 -32.19
N VAL A 34 -38.73 -30.98 -31.84
CA VAL A 34 -39.58 -32.18 -31.86
C VAL A 34 -40.69 -32.00 -32.90
N ILE A 35 -40.71 -32.85 -33.94
CA ILE A 35 -41.73 -32.78 -34.99
C ILE A 35 -42.92 -33.69 -34.64
N LEU A 36 -44.02 -33.09 -34.22
CA LEU A 36 -45.27 -33.77 -33.91
C LEU A 36 -46.11 -33.99 -35.18
N LEU A 37 -45.87 -35.12 -35.84
CA LEU A 37 -46.76 -35.66 -36.88
C LEU A 37 -47.68 -36.75 -36.30
N GLU A 38 -48.85 -36.92 -36.90
CA GLU A 38 -49.77 -38.01 -36.56
C GLU A 38 -49.16 -39.39 -36.87
N ASN A 39 -49.78 -40.46 -36.36
CA ASN A 39 -49.35 -41.83 -36.68
C ASN A 39 -49.69 -42.15 -38.14
N GLY A 40 -48.68 -42.57 -38.91
CA GLY A 40 -48.75 -42.63 -40.38
C GLY A 40 -48.59 -41.27 -41.07
N GLY A 41 -48.45 -40.15 -40.34
CA GLY A 41 -48.24 -38.81 -40.89
C GLY A 41 -46.85 -38.54 -41.49
N GLY A 42 -46.07 -39.57 -41.81
CA GLY A 42 -44.82 -39.44 -42.58
C GLY A 42 -43.54 -39.12 -41.81
N LYS A 43 -43.44 -39.35 -40.48
CA LYS A 43 -42.20 -39.12 -39.68
C LYS A 43 -40.94 -39.70 -40.33
N THR A 44 -40.99 -40.99 -40.68
CA THR A 44 -39.89 -41.72 -41.33
C THR A 44 -39.60 -41.16 -42.74
N VAL A 45 -40.63 -40.72 -43.47
CA VAL A 45 -40.51 -40.08 -44.79
C VAL A 45 -39.86 -38.69 -44.68
N PHE A 46 -40.19 -37.91 -43.66
CA PHE A 46 -39.55 -36.61 -43.39
C PHE A 46 -38.05 -36.78 -43.17
N ILE A 47 -37.64 -37.70 -42.29
CA ILE A 47 -36.22 -37.99 -42.02
C ILE A 47 -35.52 -38.46 -43.30
N GLN A 48 -36.10 -39.45 -44.00
CA GLN A 48 -35.57 -39.99 -45.26
C GLN A 48 -35.43 -38.93 -46.36
N THR A 49 -36.31 -37.93 -46.37
CA THR A 49 -36.28 -36.78 -47.31
C THR A 49 -35.23 -35.75 -46.90
N ALA A 50 -35.20 -35.33 -45.63
CA ALA A 50 -34.21 -34.38 -45.13
C ALA A 50 -32.78 -34.89 -45.30
N LEU A 51 -32.54 -36.19 -45.09
CA LEU A 51 -31.26 -36.86 -45.37
C LEU A 51 -30.76 -36.62 -46.81
N GLN A 52 -31.63 -36.44 -47.80
CA GLN A 52 -31.22 -36.25 -49.20
C GLN A 52 -30.49 -34.93 -49.44
N ALA A 53 -30.69 -33.92 -48.58
CA ALA A 53 -29.98 -32.63 -48.65
C ALA A 53 -28.51 -32.68 -48.19
N VAL A 54 -28.08 -33.81 -47.63
CA VAL A 54 -26.68 -34.08 -47.25
C VAL A 54 -26.14 -35.36 -47.92
N LEU A 55 -27.00 -36.37 -48.12
CA LEU A 55 -26.71 -37.65 -48.76
C LEU A 55 -27.68 -37.93 -49.93
N PRO A 56 -27.46 -37.32 -51.11
CA PRO A 56 -28.31 -37.51 -52.27
C PRO A 56 -28.37 -38.98 -52.70
N HIS A 57 -29.58 -39.48 -52.94
CA HIS A 57 -29.90 -40.87 -53.31
C HIS A 57 -29.64 -41.91 -52.20
N ALA A 58 -29.46 -41.51 -50.94
CA ALA A 58 -29.35 -42.46 -49.84
C ALA A 58 -30.69 -43.17 -49.54
N ASN A 59 -30.59 -44.43 -49.08
CA ASN A 59 -31.70 -45.20 -48.54
C ASN A 59 -31.79 -45.00 -47.02
N LEU A 60 -32.96 -45.27 -46.44
CA LEU A 60 -33.15 -45.39 -44.99
C LEU A 60 -33.58 -46.82 -44.68
N GLY A 61 -32.65 -47.61 -44.12
CA GLY A 61 -32.75 -49.07 -44.15
C GLY A 61 -32.92 -49.59 -45.58
N GLU A 62 -33.82 -50.55 -45.78
CA GLU A 62 -34.18 -51.08 -47.11
C GLU A 62 -35.02 -50.08 -47.96
N ARG A 63 -35.53 -48.99 -47.39
CA ARG A 63 -36.42 -48.05 -48.10
C ARG A 63 -35.62 -47.11 -49.01
N ARG A 64 -35.78 -47.29 -50.32
CA ARG A 64 -35.21 -46.41 -51.35
C ARG A 64 -36.07 -45.16 -51.50
N ILE A 65 -35.43 -43.98 -51.58
CA ILE A 65 -36.16 -42.70 -51.75
C ILE A 65 -37.04 -42.69 -53.01
N ARG A 66 -36.60 -43.34 -54.10
CA ARG A 66 -37.35 -43.55 -55.35
C ARG A 66 -38.70 -44.22 -55.13
N ASP A 67 -38.74 -45.23 -54.27
CA ASP A 67 -39.92 -46.05 -54.04
C ASP A 67 -40.76 -45.50 -52.86
N THR A 68 -40.35 -44.34 -52.31
CA THR A 68 -41.04 -43.59 -51.24
C THR A 68 -41.71 -42.31 -51.76
N LEU A 69 -41.08 -41.63 -52.74
CA LEU A 69 -41.56 -40.37 -53.31
C LEU A 69 -42.15 -40.54 -54.72
N SER A 70 -43.35 -40.01 -54.95
CA SER A 70 -44.07 -40.05 -56.23
C SER A 70 -43.54 -38.98 -57.22
N LEU A 71 -42.32 -39.18 -57.73
CA LEU A 71 -41.59 -38.26 -58.63
C LEU A 71 -42.17 -38.15 -60.06
N GLU A 72 -43.30 -38.79 -60.36
CA GLU A 72 -44.00 -38.66 -61.64
C GLU A 72 -44.69 -37.29 -61.80
N GLY A 73 -45.04 -36.65 -60.69
CA GLY A 73 -45.73 -35.35 -60.67
C GLY A 73 -44.82 -34.12 -60.85
N GLY A 74 -43.50 -34.28 -60.93
CA GLY A 74 -42.56 -33.18 -61.12
C GLY A 74 -41.23 -33.37 -60.36
N ALA A 75 -40.49 -32.27 -60.18
CA ALA A 75 -39.29 -32.26 -59.37
C ALA A 75 -39.63 -32.04 -57.89
N SER A 76 -38.94 -32.73 -56.99
CA SER A 76 -39.03 -32.55 -55.54
C SER A 76 -37.82 -31.75 -55.05
N HIS A 77 -38.05 -30.66 -54.32
CA HIS A 77 -36.98 -29.78 -53.83
C HIS A 77 -36.84 -29.89 -52.30
N ILE A 78 -35.59 -30.04 -51.85
CA ILE A 78 -35.23 -30.31 -50.47
C ILE A 78 -34.07 -29.38 -50.12
N ALA A 79 -34.19 -28.58 -49.07
CA ALA A 79 -33.10 -27.71 -48.62
C ALA A 79 -32.95 -27.69 -47.11
N ILE A 80 -31.72 -27.52 -46.63
CA ILE A 80 -31.39 -27.29 -45.23
C ILE A 80 -30.46 -26.08 -45.10
N GLU A 81 -30.82 -25.18 -44.18
CA GLU A 81 -30.02 -24.03 -43.76
C GLU A 81 -29.26 -24.39 -42.48
N TRP A 82 -27.98 -24.09 -42.45
CA TRP A 82 -27.00 -24.49 -41.44
C TRP A 82 -26.34 -23.25 -40.83
N ILE A 83 -26.31 -23.14 -39.52
CA ILE A 83 -25.53 -22.11 -38.82
C ILE A 83 -24.06 -22.53 -38.86
N LEU A 84 -23.26 -21.86 -39.70
CA LEU A 84 -21.82 -22.12 -39.83
C LEU A 84 -21.00 -21.37 -38.79
N ASN A 85 -21.43 -20.17 -38.42
CA ASN A 85 -20.88 -19.38 -37.33
C ASN A 85 -22.01 -18.56 -36.68
N ASP A 86 -21.93 -18.34 -35.36
CA ASP A 86 -22.86 -17.48 -34.61
C ASP A 86 -22.46 -16.01 -34.69
N ARG A 87 -21.15 -15.70 -34.68
CA ARG A 87 -20.64 -14.31 -34.57
C ARG A 87 -19.45 -14.05 -35.50
N PRO A 88 -19.63 -13.30 -36.61
CA PRO A 88 -20.92 -12.88 -37.18
C PRO A 88 -21.74 -14.09 -37.66
N ARG A 89 -23.08 -13.98 -37.60
CA ARG A 89 -24.02 -15.04 -37.99
C ARG A 89 -23.90 -15.33 -39.49
N ARG A 90 -23.40 -16.53 -39.85
CA ARG A 90 -23.30 -17.01 -41.24
C ARG A 90 -24.05 -18.32 -41.42
N TYR A 91 -24.69 -18.44 -42.57
CA TYR A 91 -25.53 -19.55 -42.97
C TYR A 91 -24.97 -20.26 -44.20
N GLY A 92 -24.87 -21.58 -44.12
CA GLY A 92 -24.67 -22.45 -45.26
C GLY A 92 -26.01 -23.04 -45.67
N LEU A 93 -26.27 -23.15 -46.97
CA LEU A 93 -27.45 -23.80 -47.53
C LEU A 93 -27.00 -25.00 -48.34
N THR A 94 -27.54 -26.18 -48.05
CA THR A 94 -27.46 -27.34 -48.94
C THR A 94 -28.83 -27.59 -49.55
N ALA A 95 -28.91 -27.61 -50.89
CA ALA A 95 -30.15 -27.78 -51.63
C ALA A 95 -30.03 -28.88 -52.68
N VAL A 96 -30.99 -29.78 -52.71
CA VAL A 96 -31.02 -30.95 -53.59
C VAL A 96 -32.39 -31.02 -54.25
N THR A 97 -32.40 -31.19 -55.57
CA THR A 97 -33.63 -31.36 -56.34
C THR A 97 -33.63 -32.74 -57.01
N LEU A 98 -34.55 -33.59 -56.57
CA LEU A 98 -34.75 -34.95 -57.07
C LEU A 98 -35.72 -34.95 -58.25
N PHE A 99 -35.43 -35.75 -59.26
CA PHE A 99 -36.28 -35.94 -60.43
C PHE A 99 -36.03 -37.30 -61.08
N LEU A 100 -37.01 -37.81 -61.81
CA LEU A 100 -36.84 -39.01 -62.63
C LEU A 100 -36.24 -38.64 -64.01
N GLY A 101 -35.24 -39.40 -64.46
CA GLY A 101 -34.68 -39.33 -65.80
C GLY A 101 -34.72 -40.69 -66.50
N PRO A 102 -34.24 -40.79 -67.76
CA PRO A 102 -34.31 -42.03 -68.55
C PRO A 102 -33.59 -43.23 -67.91
N GLU A 103 -32.59 -42.96 -67.07
CA GLU A 103 -31.77 -43.97 -66.37
C GLU A 103 -32.18 -44.13 -64.89
N GLY A 104 -33.35 -43.60 -64.48
CA GLY A 104 -33.85 -43.62 -63.11
C GLY A 104 -33.63 -42.29 -62.36
N LEU A 105 -33.47 -42.37 -61.04
CA LEU A 105 -33.38 -41.22 -60.14
C LEU A 105 -32.13 -40.38 -60.42
N LYS A 106 -32.30 -39.06 -60.58
CA LYS A 106 -31.20 -38.09 -60.70
C LYS A 106 -31.43 -36.90 -59.76
N SER A 107 -30.33 -36.20 -59.45
CA SER A 107 -30.32 -35.06 -58.54
C SER A 107 -29.51 -33.89 -59.08
N LEU A 108 -30.09 -32.69 -59.01
CA LEU A 108 -29.34 -31.45 -58.98
C LEU A 108 -28.87 -31.21 -57.54
N ARG A 109 -27.64 -30.74 -57.37
CA ARG A 109 -27.02 -30.44 -56.07
C ARG A 109 -26.46 -29.02 -56.11
N TYR A 110 -26.88 -28.20 -55.16
CA TYR A 110 -26.55 -26.77 -55.05
C TYR A 110 -26.15 -26.44 -53.61
N VAL A 111 -25.17 -25.56 -53.47
CA VAL A 111 -24.66 -25.08 -52.17
C VAL A 111 -24.47 -23.57 -52.23
N TYR A 112 -24.80 -22.86 -51.14
CA TYR A 112 -24.64 -21.39 -51.05
C TYR A 112 -24.32 -20.94 -49.62
N ASP A 113 -23.39 -20.02 -49.43
CA ASP A 113 -22.92 -19.53 -48.12
C ASP A 113 -23.13 -18.02 -47.97
N TYR A 114 -23.92 -17.56 -47.00
CA TYR A 114 -24.36 -16.17 -46.87
C TYR A 114 -24.42 -15.66 -45.43
N SER A 115 -24.53 -14.33 -45.27
CA SER A 115 -24.84 -13.68 -44.00
C SER A 115 -26.35 -13.56 -43.81
N GLY A 116 -26.82 -13.42 -42.57
CA GLY A 116 -28.23 -13.16 -42.29
C GLY A 116 -28.76 -11.93 -43.06
N GLY A 117 -29.94 -12.08 -43.67
CA GLY A 117 -30.57 -11.04 -44.48
C GLY A 117 -30.23 -11.04 -45.99
N ASP A 118 -29.50 -12.04 -46.51
CA ASP A 118 -29.30 -12.18 -47.96
C ASP A 118 -30.62 -12.52 -48.69
N ALA A 119 -30.85 -11.87 -49.84
CA ALA A 119 -32.08 -12.02 -50.63
C ALA A 119 -32.28 -13.41 -51.25
N HIS A 120 -31.32 -14.33 -51.13
CA HIS A 120 -31.38 -15.71 -51.60
C HIS A 120 -31.30 -16.73 -50.45
N SER A 121 -31.75 -16.34 -49.25
CA SER A 121 -31.96 -17.23 -48.10
C SER A 121 -32.93 -18.38 -48.39
N ILE A 122 -33.02 -19.36 -47.48
CA ILE A 122 -33.79 -20.60 -47.69
C ILE A 122 -35.29 -20.37 -48.04
N GLU A 123 -35.90 -19.31 -47.53
CA GLU A 123 -37.28 -18.90 -47.83
C GLU A 123 -37.43 -18.29 -49.23
N ASN A 124 -36.38 -17.63 -49.72
CA ASN A 124 -36.40 -16.86 -50.97
C ASN A 124 -35.94 -17.65 -52.21
N ILE A 125 -35.50 -18.90 -52.04
CA ILE A 125 -35.23 -19.82 -53.15
C ILE A 125 -36.53 -20.01 -53.97
N PRO A 126 -36.51 -19.90 -55.32
CA PRO A 126 -37.70 -20.04 -56.16
C PRO A 126 -38.08 -21.51 -56.41
N PHE A 127 -38.25 -22.31 -55.34
CA PHE A 127 -38.85 -23.65 -55.42
C PHE A 127 -40.35 -23.60 -55.75
N VAL A 128 -41.00 -22.45 -55.53
CA VAL A 128 -42.38 -22.16 -55.94
C VAL A 128 -42.38 -20.97 -56.91
N LYS A 129 -43.22 -21.05 -57.94
CA LYS A 129 -43.50 -19.96 -58.88
C LYS A 129 -45.01 -19.76 -59.04
N LYS A 130 -45.41 -18.55 -59.43
CA LYS A 130 -46.79 -18.25 -59.82
C LYS A 130 -47.04 -18.59 -61.28
N ASN A 131 -48.18 -19.23 -61.55
CA ASN A 131 -48.71 -19.41 -62.90
C ASN A 131 -49.33 -18.11 -63.42
N GLN A 132 -49.70 -18.09 -64.72
CA GLN A 132 -50.36 -16.94 -65.35
C GLN A 132 -51.69 -16.55 -64.68
N GLU A 133 -52.35 -17.50 -63.99
CA GLU A 133 -53.56 -17.31 -63.19
C GLU A 133 -53.27 -16.82 -61.74
N GLY A 134 -52.01 -16.53 -61.40
CA GLY A 134 -51.59 -16.11 -60.05
C GLY A 134 -51.39 -17.24 -59.04
N ASN A 135 -51.94 -18.44 -59.30
CA ASN A 135 -51.81 -19.63 -58.46
C ASN A 135 -50.35 -20.09 -58.29
N ASN A 136 -49.96 -20.47 -57.06
CA ASN A 136 -48.65 -21.04 -56.76
C ASN A 136 -48.54 -22.49 -57.28
N ARG A 137 -47.42 -22.82 -57.94
CA ARG A 137 -47.00 -24.18 -58.31
C ARG A 137 -45.53 -24.42 -57.93
N PRO A 138 -45.08 -25.67 -57.79
CA PRO A 138 -43.64 -25.94 -57.72
C PRO A 138 -42.91 -25.55 -59.01
N ALA A 139 -41.61 -25.27 -58.88
CA ALA A 139 -40.72 -25.00 -60.00
C ALA A 139 -40.45 -26.27 -60.81
N SER A 140 -40.16 -26.11 -62.10
CA SER A 140 -39.67 -27.22 -62.93
C SER A 140 -38.20 -27.50 -62.65
N ARG A 141 -37.74 -28.70 -63.01
CA ARG A 141 -36.31 -29.06 -62.97
C ARG A 141 -35.44 -28.07 -63.76
N GLN A 142 -35.94 -27.58 -64.91
CA GLN A 142 -35.22 -26.63 -65.76
C GLN A 142 -35.14 -25.26 -65.08
N GLU A 143 -36.25 -24.77 -64.53
CA GLU A 143 -36.32 -23.46 -63.88
C GLU A 143 -35.42 -23.34 -62.65
N ILE A 144 -35.28 -24.42 -61.85
CA ILE A 144 -34.36 -24.41 -60.71
C ILE A 144 -32.91 -24.66 -61.14
N GLN A 145 -32.67 -25.40 -62.23
CA GLN A 145 -31.34 -25.57 -62.82
C GLN A 145 -30.80 -24.23 -63.36
N GLU A 146 -31.64 -23.46 -64.05
CA GLU A 146 -31.37 -22.08 -64.50
C GLU A 146 -31.05 -21.17 -63.30
N TYR A 147 -31.84 -21.23 -62.22
CA TYR A 147 -31.59 -20.46 -61.00
C TYR A 147 -30.24 -20.81 -60.35
N TYR A 148 -29.91 -22.09 -60.21
CA TYR A 148 -28.63 -22.51 -59.63
C TYR A 148 -27.43 -22.07 -60.48
N GLN A 149 -27.55 -22.11 -61.82
CA GLN A 149 -26.52 -21.63 -62.75
C GLN A 149 -26.39 -20.10 -62.74
N TYR A 150 -27.51 -19.38 -62.62
CA TYR A 150 -27.51 -17.93 -62.41
C TYR A 150 -26.79 -17.56 -61.10
N MET A 151 -27.11 -18.24 -60.00
CA MET A 151 -26.45 -18.01 -58.72
C MET A 151 -24.94 -18.29 -58.80
N GLN A 152 -24.54 -19.44 -59.34
CA GLN A 152 -23.12 -19.81 -59.51
C GLN A 152 -22.31 -18.82 -60.36
N SER A 153 -22.96 -18.09 -61.28
CA SER A 153 -22.30 -17.07 -62.12
C SER A 153 -22.29 -15.66 -61.51
N HIS A 154 -23.17 -15.37 -60.53
CA HIS A 154 -23.32 -14.04 -59.91
C HIS A 154 -22.86 -13.98 -58.45
N LYS A 155 -22.64 -15.12 -57.79
CA LYS A 155 -22.25 -15.25 -56.39
C LYS A 155 -21.06 -16.21 -56.28
N MET A 156 -19.87 -15.68 -55.93
CA MET A 156 -18.60 -16.44 -55.78
C MET A 156 -18.66 -17.60 -54.77
N ASN A 157 -19.68 -17.58 -53.94
CA ASN A 157 -20.01 -18.44 -52.81
C ASN A 157 -21.21 -19.38 -53.10
N ALA A 158 -21.64 -19.49 -54.36
CA ALA A 158 -22.69 -20.38 -54.84
C ALA A 158 -22.10 -21.43 -55.81
N HIS A 159 -22.43 -22.71 -55.61
CA HIS A 159 -21.80 -23.82 -56.35
C HIS A 159 -22.82 -24.88 -56.77
N THR A 160 -22.61 -25.47 -57.94
CA THR A 160 -23.30 -26.70 -58.40
C THR A 160 -22.29 -27.81 -58.66
N PHE A 161 -22.76 -29.07 -58.63
CA PHE A 161 -21.90 -30.24 -58.65
C PHE A 161 -22.40 -31.30 -59.63
N ASP A 162 -21.52 -31.81 -60.48
CA ASP A 162 -21.87 -32.90 -61.40
C ASP A 162 -21.95 -34.24 -60.66
N THR A 163 -20.94 -34.61 -59.87
CA THR A 163 -20.97 -35.87 -59.09
C THR A 163 -21.33 -35.67 -57.61
N ILE A 164 -21.88 -36.72 -57.00
CA ILE A 164 -22.21 -36.73 -55.56
C ILE A 164 -20.92 -36.69 -54.71
N LYS A 165 -19.79 -37.18 -55.24
CA LYS A 165 -18.49 -37.14 -54.56
C LYS A 165 -18.01 -35.69 -54.38
N ASP A 166 -18.12 -34.87 -55.42
CA ASP A 166 -17.65 -33.48 -55.39
C ASP A 166 -18.52 -32.63 -54.46
N PHE A 167 -19.83 -32.87 -54.46
CA PHE A 167 -20.78 -32.28 -53.50
C PHE A 167 -20.42 -32.65 -52.04
N HIS A 168 -20.21 -33.94 -51.76
CA HIS A 168 -19.81 -34.42 -50.44
C HIS A 168 -18.47 -33.79 -49.99
N GLN A 169 -17.46 -33.76 -50.87
CA GLN A 169 -16.17 -33.15 -50.56
C GLN A 169 -16.33 -31.65 -50.25
N TYR A 170 -17.12 -30.92 -51.04
CA TYR A 170 -17.33 -29.49 -50.80
C TYR A 170 -17.98 -29.20 -49.43
N ILE A 171 -19.05 -29.92 -49.06
CA ILE A 171 -19.75 -29.67 -47.78
C ILE A 171 -18.93 -30.14 -46.56
N GLU A 172 -18.06 -31.14 -46.72
CA GLU A 172 -17.11 -31.56 -45.70
C GLU A 172 -15.99 -30.51 -45.49
N GLU A 173 -15.36 -30.05 -46.58
CA GLU A 173 -14.25 -29.10 -46.54
C GLU A 173 -14.68 -27.68 -46.14
N ASN A 174 -15.78 -27.16 -46.70
CA ASN A 174 -16.18 -25.75 -46.57
C ASN A 174 -17.22 -25.52 -45.47
N PHE A 175 -18.17 -26.44 -45.29
CA PHE A 175 -19.25 -26.30 -44.29
C PHE A 175 -19.01 -27.14 -43.04
N HIS A 176 -18.06 -28.08 -43.05
CA HIS A 176 -17.83 -29.05 -41.97
C HIS A 176 -19.05 -29.93 -41.66
N ILE A 177 -19.83 -30.25 -42.71
CA ILE A 177 -20.92 -31.22 -42.68
C ILE A 177 -20.33 -32.54 -43.18
N ILE A 178 -20.02 -33.47 -42.26
CA ILE A 178 -19.23 -34.67 -42.57
C ILE A 178 -20.15 -35.81 -43.07
N PRO A 179 -20.08 -36.23 -44.36
CA PRO A 179 -21.06 -37.17 -44.92
C PRO A 179 -20.99 -38.59 -44.33
N SER A 180 -19.89 -38.98 -43.68
CA SER A 180 -19.81 -40.26 -42.95
C SER A 180 -20.62 -40.26 -41.65
N GLU A 181 -20.64 -39.15 -40.91
CA GLU A 181 -21.50 -39.00 -39.72
C GLU A 181 -22.98 -39.12 -40.11
N TRP A 182 -23.37 -38.49 -41.21
CA TRP A 182 -24.73 -38.55 -41.74
C TRP A 182 -25.14 -39.95 -42.21
N LYS A 183 -24.19 -40.78 -42.67
CA LYS A 183 -24.45 -42.20 -42.97
C LYS A 183 -24.67 -43.00 -41.69
N SER A 184 -23.92 -42.72 -40.63
CA SER A 184 -24.14 -43.35 -39.32
C SER A 184 -25.50 -42.96 -38.73
N ILE A 185 -25.91 -41.69 -38.86
CA ILE A 185 -27.25 -41.23 -38.47
C ILE A 185 -28.33 -41.97 -39.27
N ALA A 186 -28.17 -42.10 -40.59
CA ALA A 186 -29.10 -42.86 -41.43
C ALA A 186 -29.14 -44.36 -41.08
N HIS A 187 -28.02 -44.96 -40.67
CA HIS A 187 -27.97 -46.35 -40.21
C HIS A 187 -28.75 -46.54 -38.90
N ILE A 188 -28.51 -45.70 -37.90
CA ILE A 188 -29.18 -45.77 -36.57
C ILE A 188 -30.69 -45.54 -36.69
N ASN A 189 -31.14 -44.74 -37.66
CA ASN A 189 -32.57 -44.48 -37.93
C ASN A 189 -33.18 -45.44 -38.97
N GLY A 190 -32.51 -46.55 -39.30
CA GLY A 190 -32.92 -47.47 -40.37
C GLY A 190 -34.21 -48.26 -40.14
N ALA A 191 -34.68 -48.36 -38.90
CA ALA A 191 -35.91 -49.08 -38.53
C ALA A 191 -36.72 -48.35 -37.42
N GLU A 192 -38.02 -48.62 -37.37
CA GLU A 192 -38.93 -47.99 -36.40
C GLU A 192 -38.70 -48.54 -34.98
N GLY A 193 -38.32 -47.64 -34.06
CA GLY A 193 -37.99 -47.95 -32.67
C GLY A 193 -36.55 -48.41 -32.41
N ASP A 194 -35.65 -48.36 -33.40
CA ASP A 194 -34.28 -48.89 -33.23
C ASP A 194 -33.30 -47.96 -32.52
N VAL A 195 -33.60 -46.67 -32.35
CA VAL A 195 -32.73 -45.74 -31.61
C VAL A 195 -32.61 -46.16 -30.14
N GLU A 196 -33.73 -46.47 -29.48
CA GLU A 196 -33.73 -46.94 -28.09
C GLU A 196 -33.02 -48.28 -27.98
N LYS A 197 -33.32 -49.25 -28.87
CA LYS A 197 -32.64 -50.55 -28.87
C LYS A 197 -31.13 -50.45 -29.12
N PHE A 198 -30.69 -49.56 -30.01
CA PHE A 198 -29.27 -49.35 -30.29
C PHE A 198 -28.53 -48.89 -29.03
N PHE A 199 -29.10 -47.93 -28.30
CA PHE A 199 -28.51 -47.45 -27.05
C PHE A 199 -28.73 -48.42 -25.86
N GLU A 200 -29.79 -49.22 -25.83
CA GLU A 200 -29.98 -50.30 -24.85
C GLU A 200 -28.83 -51.33 -24.88
N HIS A 201 -28.20 -51.56 -26.03
CA HIS A 201 -27.04 -52.46 -26.14
C HIS A 201 -25.71 -51.77 -25.79
N CYS A 202 -25.67 -50.43 -25.75
CA CYS A 202 -24.50 -49.61 -25.44
C CYS A 202 -24.37 -49.26 -23.93
N LYS A 203 -24.53 -50.23 -23.03
CA LYS A 203 -24.57 -50.00 -21.56
C LYS A 203 -23.22 -49.59 -20.95
N THR A 204 -22.13 -49.60 -21.71
CA THR A 204 -20.79 -49.20 -21.29
C THR A 204 -20.09 -48.42 -22.39
N THR A 205 -19.13 -47.56 -22.01
CA THR A 205 -18.33 -46.77 -22.95
C THR A 205 -17.60 -47.64 -23.99
N SER A 206 -17.15 -48.84 -23.59
CA SER A 206 -16.52 -49.80 -24.52
C SER A 206 -17.52 -50.30 -25.57
N GLN A 207 -18.73 -50.70 -25.17
CA GLN A 207 -19.76 -51.14 -26.13
C GLN A 207 -20.17 -50.05 -27.12
N LEU A 208 -20.22 -48.78 -26.67
CA LEU A 208 -20.45 -47.64 -27.56
C LEU A 208 -19.30 -47.48 -28.57
N VAL A 209 -18.04 -47.68 -28.16
CA VAL A 209 -16.88 -47.67 -29.07
C VAL A 209 -16.95 -48.85 -30.05
N ASP A 210 -17.25 -50.06 -29.56
CA ASP A 210 -17.28 -51.28 -30.36
C ASP A 210 -18.43 -51.29 -31.38
N GLN A 211 -19.55 -50.63 -31.10
CA GLN A 211 -20.73 -50.59 -31.99
C GLN A 211 -20.83 -49.33 -32.87
N LEU A 212 -20.17 -48.22 -32.52
CA LEU A 212 -20.28 -46.94 -33.26
C LEU A 212 -18.94 -46.41 -33.81
N LEU A 213 -17.81 -46.69 -33.17
CA LEU A 213 -16.49 -46.26 -33.66
C LEU A 213 -15.79 -47.34 -34.49
N ILE A 214 -15.76 -48.60 -34.04
CA ILE A 214 -15.09 -49.68 -34.77
C ILE A 214 -15.70 -49.90 -36.17
N PRO A 215 -17.04 -50.00 -36.36
CA PRO A 215 -17.61 -50.24 -37.70
C PRO A 215 -17.39 -49.09 -38.68
N VAL A 216 -17.22 -47.85 -38.20
CA VAL A 216 -16.86 -46.68 -39.03
C VAL A 216 -15.40 -46.74 -39.47
N VAL A 217 -14.50 -47.25 -38.62
CA VAL A 217 -13.09 -47.50 -38.97
C VAL A 217 -12.94 -48.71 -39.89
N GLU A 218 -13.68 -49.79 -39.65
CA GLU A 218 -13.68 -50.99 -40.50
C GLU A 218 -14.35 -50.75 -41.86
N GLY A 219 -15.42 -49.96 -41.92
CA GLY A 219 -16.03 -49.54 -43.19
C GLY A 219 -15.06 -48.75 -44.08
N ALA A 220 -14.10 -48.03 -43.51
CA ALA A 220 -13.04 -47.33 -44.23
C ALA A 220 -11.89 -48.27 -44.69
N LEU A 221 -11.83 -49.51 -44.18
CA LEU A 221 -10.82 -50.52 -44.54
C LEU A 221 -11.20 -51.38 -45.77
N VAL A 222 -12.45 -51.30 -46.25
CA VAL A 222 -12.97 -52.14 -47.36
C VAL A 222 -12.57 -51.60 -48.76
N GLY A 223 -11.76 -50.54 -48.83
CA GLY A 223 -11.15 -50.03 -50.08
C GLY A 223 -9.66 -50.39 -50.22
N ASN A 224 -9.25 -50.83 -51.41
CA ASN A 224 -7.87 -51.07 -51.87
C ASN A 224 -6.80 -51.21 -50.75
N GLY A 225 -6.81 -52.39 -50.13
CA GLY A 225 -6.21 -52.66 -48.83
C GLY A 225 -4.74 -52.27 -48.63
N THR A 226 -4.43 -52.05 -47.35
CA THR A 226 -3.14 -51.65 -46.75
C THR A 226 -2.45 -50.39 -47.28
N LYS A 227 -2.47 -50.05 -48.58
CA LYS A 227 -1.96 -48.76 -49.05
C LYS A 227 -2.88 -47.61 -48.68
N ASP A 228 -4.19 -47.74 -48.91
CA ASP A 228 -5.14 -46.72 -48.49
C ASP A 228 -5.31 -46.73 -46.97
N PHE A 229 -5.21 -47.87 -46.29
CA PHE A 229 -5.14 -47.86 -44.82
C PHE A 229 -3.85 -47.22 -44.30
N ILE A 230 -2.67 -47.47 -44.89
CA ILE A 230 -1.43 -46.79 -44.47
C ILE A 230 -1.47 -45.31 -44.84
N GLN A 231 -2.06 -44.89 -45.96
CA GLN A 231 -2.23 -43.46 -46.26
C GLN A 231 -3.30 -42.79 -45.41
N ILE A 232 -4.42 -43.44 -45.11
CA ILE A 232 -5.46 -42.91 -44.20
C ILE A 232 -4.95 -42.94 -42.76
N PHE A 233 -4.19 -43.95 -42.34
CA PHE A 233 -3.57 -44.03 -41.02
C PHE A 233 -2.32 -43.15 -40.90
N GLU A 234 -1.54 -42.89 -41.95
CA GLU A 234 -0.48 -41.88 -41.95
C GLU A 234 -1.07 -40.48 -42.07
N ARG A 235 -2.17 -40.27 -42.81
CA ARG A 235 -2.93 -39.00 -42.86
C ARG A 235 -3.73 -38.76 -41.59
N GLN A 236 -4.21 -39.79 -40.90
CA GLN A 236 -4.83 -39.75 -39.56
C GLN A 236 -3.77 -39.70 -38.47
N ARG A 237 -2.58 -40.29 -38.61
CA ARG A 237 -1.46 -40.10 -37.68
C ARG A 237 -0.83 -38.73 -37.89
N GLU A 238 -0.80 -38.21 -39.11
CA GLU A 238 -0.57 -36.80 -39.39
C GLU A 238 -1.73 -35.96 -38.87
N HIS A 239 -3.00 -36.34 -39.00
CA HIS A 239 -4.10 -35.54 -38.47
C HIS A 239 -4.09 -35.55 -36.95
N PHE A 240 -3.81 -36.67 -36.27
CA PHE A 240 -3.64 -36.79 -34.84
C PHE A 240 -2.30 -36.22 -34.37
N LYS A 241 -1.25 -36.16 -35.19
CA LYS A 241 -0.01 -35.45 -34.86
C LYS A 241 -0.18 -33.94 -35.05
N LYS A 242 -0.81 -33.49 -36.14
CA LYS A 242 -1.21 -32.11 -36.42
C LYS A 242 -2.37 -31.64 -35.56
N HIS A 243 -3.21 -32.53 -34.99
CA HIS A 243 -4.28 -32.26 -34.01
C HIS A 243 -3.81 -32.45 -32.58
N ARG A 244 -2.76 -33.23 -32.32
CA ARG A 244 -2.01 -33.16 -31.07
C ARG A 244 -1.08 -31.96 -31.07
N GLU A 245 -0.57 -31.52 -32.21
CA GLU A 245 0.15 -30.26 -32.40
C GLU A 245 -0.81 -29.07 -32.51
N LEU A 246 -2.04 -29.19 -33.02
CA LEU A 246 -3.05 -28.13 -32.96
C LEU A 246 -3.67 -28.07 -31.58
N ARG A 247 -4.02 -29.20 -30.93
CA ARG A 247 -4.37 -29.18 -29.50
C ARG A 247 -3.21 -28.62 -28.70
N ARG A 248 -1.98 -29.10 -28.87
CA ARG A 248 -0.80 -28.53 -28.18
C ARG A 248 -0.56 -27.07 -28.54
N ARG A 249 -0.78 -26.60 -29.78
CA ARG A 249 -0.70 -25.17 -30.15
C ARG A 249 -1.90 -24.37 -29.68
N ILE A 250 -3.06 -24.97 -29.43
CA ILE A 250 -4.25 -24.34 -28.83
C ILE A 250 -4.11 -24.34 -27.31
N GLU A 251 -3.45 -25.32 -26.72
CA GLU A 251 -3.07 -25.41 -25.30
C GLU A 251 -1.95 -24.41 -25.03
N GLU A 252 -0.90 -24.39 -25.86
CA GLU A 252 0.17 -23.40 -25.87
C GLU A 252 -0.38 -22.02 -26.22
N SER A 253 -1.31 -21.87 -27.17
CA SER A 253 -1.95 -20.58 -27.46
C SER A 253 -2.90 -20.13 -26.36
N LYS A 254 -3.60 -21.03 -25.66
CA LYS A 254 -4.39 -20.69 -24.46
C LYS A 254 -3.49 -20.37 -23.27
N ASN A 255 -2.36 -21.05 -23.13
CA ASN A 255 -1.36 -20.80 -22.10
C ASN A 255 -0.59 -19.50 -22.42
N ILE A 256 -0.42 -19.17 -23.70
CA ILE A 256 0.07 -17.88 -24.20
C ILE A 256 -1.01 -16.81 -24.05
N GLU A 257 -2.30 -17.06 -24.29
CA GLU A 257 -3.40 -16.12 -23.99
C GLU A 257 -3.50 -15.87 -22.49
N GLN A 258 -3.37 -16.90 -21.65
CA GLN A 258 -3.31 -16.77 -20.19
C GLN A 258 -2.06 -16.02 -19.74
N LYS A 259 -0.89 -16.28 -20.36
CA LYS A 259 0.35 -15.53 -20.09
C LYS A 259 0.31 -14.11 -20.64
N ILE A 260 -0.38 -13.84 -21.75
CA ILE A 260 -0.60 -12.50 -22.30
C ILE A 260 -1.62 -11.77 -21.46
N ALA A 261 -2.72 -12.39 -21.02
CA ALA A 261 -3.67 -11.80 -20.07
C ALA A 261 -3.02 -11.55 -18.71
N HIS A 262 -2.14 -12.44 -18.24
CA HIS A 262 -1.35 -12.24 -17.03
C HIS A 262 -0.27 -11.15 -17.21
N TYR A 263 0.43 -11.12 -18.35
CA TYR A 263 1.40 -10.08 -18.69
C TYR A 263 0.71 -8.72 -18.84
N VAL A 264 -0.39 -8.63 -19.58
CA VAL A 264 -1.22 -7.43 -19.74
C VAL A 264 -1.76 -6.99 -18.39
N SER A 265 -2.41 -7.85 -17.59
CA SER A 265 -2.90 -7.44 -16.27
C SER A 265 -1.78 -7.07 -15.28
N THR A 266 -0.60 -7.67 -15.41
CA THR A 266 0.61 -7.26 -14.66
C THR A 266 1.14 -5.92 -15.15
N TYR A 267 1.12 -5.64 -16.46
CA TYR A 267 1.49 -4.34 -17.02
C TYR A 267 0.43 -3.26 -16.79
N THR A 268 -0.86 -3.58 -16.71
CA THR A 268 -1.92 -2.68 -16.26
C THR A 268 -1.72 -2.34 -14.79
N ARG A 269 -1.45 -3.34 -13.94
CA ARG A 269 -1.09 -3.12 -12.53
C ARG A 269 0.20 -2.32 -12.36
N LEU A 270 1.21 -2.57 -13.21
CA LEU A 270 2.45 -1.79 -13.24
C LEU A 270 2.16 -0.35 -13.65
N HIS A 271 1.39 -0.13 -14.71
CA HIS A 271 1.02 1.19 -15.20
C HIS A 271 0.16 1.97 -14.18
N GLU A 272 -0.80 1.32 -13.53
CA GLU A 272 -1.54 1.88 -12.39
C GLU A 272 -0.61 2.22 -11.22
N ALA A 273 0.38 1.38 -10.92
CA ALA A 273 1.37 1.63 -9.87
C ALA A 273 2.34 2.75 -10.25
N GLU A 274 2.70 2.87 -11.53
CA GLU A 274 3.49 3.96 -12.10
C GLU A 274 2.72 5.27 -12.08
N GLU A 275 1.42 5.30 -12.41
CA GLU A 275 0.57 6.48 -12.24
C GLU A 275 0.45 6.89 -10.77
N LYS A 276 0.19 5.92 -9.87
CA LYS A 276 0.12 6.17 -8.42
C LYS A 276 1.48 6.67 -7.89
N MET A 277 2.59 6.11 -8.35
CA MET A 277 3.95 6.57 -8.02
C MET A 277 4.25 7.95 -8.62
N LEU A 278 3.83 8.24 -9.86
CA LEU A 278 4.04 9.51 -10.53
C LEU A 278 3.24 10.62 -9.85
N ASN A 279 2.00 10.34 -9.45
CA ASN A 279 1.17 11.26 -8.67
C ASN A 279 1.74 11.46 -7.26
N LYS A 280 2.18 10.40 -6.57
CA LYS A 280 2.89 10.54 -5.28
C LYS A 280 4.24 11.27 -5.41
N LYS A 281 4.93 11.15 -6.55
CA LYS A 281 6.15 11.91 -6.88
C LYS A 281 5.84 13.37 -7.21
N ARG A 282 4.69 13.67 -7.81
CA ARG A 282 4.18 15.05 -7.99
C ARG A 282 3.83 15.67 -6.64
N GLU A 283 3.04 14.98 -5.80
CA GLU A 283 2.73 15.40 -4.43
C GLU A 283 4.02 15.65 -3.62
N ALA A 284 4.94 14.68 -3.58
CA ALA A 284 6.21 14.82 -2.86
C ALA A 284 7.09 15.94 -3.42
N LYS A 285 7.08 16.18 -4.75
CA LYS A 285 7.77 17.33 -5.35
C LYS A 285 7.12 18.65 -4.93
N SER A 286 5.79 18.76 -4.94
CA SER A 286 5.09 19.98 -4.51
C SER A 286 5.27 20.25 -3.02
N ILE A 287 5.30 19.21 -2.18
CA ILE A 287 5.65 19.31 -0.75
C ILE A 287 7.11 19.74 -0.58
N TYR A 288 8.04 19.19 -1.37
CA TYR A 288 9.45 19.58 -1.33
C TYR A 288 9.67 21.04 -1.80
N GLU A 289 9.02 21.46 -2.89
CA GLU A 289 9.10 22.85 -3.37
C GLU A 289 8.50 23.83 -2.35
N PHE A 290 7.36 23.48 -1.73
CA PHE A 290 6.80 24.25 -0.61
C PHE A 290 7.74 24.31 0.60
N LEU A 291 8.35 23.18 0.99
CA LEU A 291 9.30 23.14 2.11
C LEU A 291 10.55 23.97 1.83
N VAL A 292 11.06 24.00 0.60
CA VAL A 292 12.19 24.85 0.20
C VAL A 292 11.81 26.33 0.19
N GLU A 293 10.58 26.69 -0.23
CA GLU A 293 10.08 28.07 -0.09
C GLU A 293 9.91 28.50 1.37
N GLU A 294 9.41 27.63 2.25
CA GLU A 294 9.30 27.91 3.69
C GLU A 294 10.68 27.92 4.38
N GLU A 295 11.63 27.09 3.96
CA GLU A 295 13.02 27.09 4.44
C GLU A 295 13.72 28.41 4.06
N ASP A 296 13.59 28.87 2.81
CA ASP A 296 14.13 30.16 2.35
C ASP A 296 13.49 31.36 3.05
N LYS A 297 12.17 31.34 3.31
CA LYS A 297 11.48 32.33 4.16
C LYS A 297 12.02 32.31 5.59
N THR A 298 12.07 31.14 6.21
CA THR A 298 12.54 30.96 7.59
C THR A 298 14.00 31.39 7.75
N GLN A 299 14.86 31.09 6.77
CA GLN A 299 16.26 31.49 6.78
C GLN A 299 16.43 33.00 6.61
N LYS A 300 15.56 33.67 5.83
CA LYS A 300 15.48 35.13 5.74
C LYS A 300 15.03 35.76 7.05
N GLU A 301 13.98 35.21 7.68
CA GLU A 301 13.53 35.65 9.00
C GLU A 301 14.62 35.47 10.08
N ILE A 302 15.32 34.34 10.09
CA ILE A 302 16.47 34.10 10.98
C ILE A 302 17.55 35.17 10.75
N SER A 303 17.98 35.41 9.51
CA SER A 303 19.01 36.42 9.22
C SER A 303 18.57 37.83 9.64
N HIS A 304 17.30 38.19 9.45
CA HIS A 304 16.76 39.47 9.88
C HIS A 304 16.71 39.60 11.42
N VAL A 305 16.36 38.52 12.13
CA VAL A 305 16.42 38.47 13.61
C VAL A 305 17.86 38.54 14.11
N GLU A 306 18.84 37.98 13.39
CA GLU A 306 20.26 38.10 13.72
C GLU A 306 20.80 39.53 13.49
N GLU A 307 20.42 40.20 12.40
CA GLU A 307 20.71 41.64 12.18
C GLU A 307 20.13 42.52 13.31
N LEU A 308 18.85 42.32 13.65
CA LEU A 308 18.19 43.04 14.74
C LEU A 308 18.86 42.77 16.11
N LYS A 309 19.33 41.54 16.34
CA LYS A 309 20.07 41.15 17.55
C LYS A 309 21.46 41.79 17.59
N GLU A 310 22.13 41.95 16.46
CA GLU A 310 23.42 42.66 16.39
C GLU A 310 23.24 44.17 16.63
N LEU A 311 22.18 44.78 16.07
CA LEU A 311 21.80 46.16 16.33
C LEU A 311 21.50 46.38 17.83
N LEU A 312 20.63 45.58 18.43
CA LEU A 312 20.34 45.62 19.87
C LEU A 312 21.57 45.38 20.74
N SER A 313 22.54 44.59 20.27
CA SER A 313 23.83 44.40 20.96
C SER A 313 24.68 45.68 20.92
N LYS A 314 24.75 46.36 19.77
CA LYS A 314 25.44 47.65 19.60
C LYS A 314 24.79 48.74 20.45
N ASP A 315 23.46 48.85 20.43
CA ASP A 315 22.71 49.80 21.25
C ASP A 315 22.95 49.57 22.75
N LYS A 316 22.98 48.30 23.19
CA LYS A 316 23.28 47.91 24.57
C LYS A 316 24.73 48.20 24.97
N GLN A 317 25.69 48.09 24.06
CA GLN A 317 27.07 48.55 24.30
C GLN A 317 27.14 50.08 24.38
N GLU A 318 26.40 50.80 23.54
CA GLU A 318 26.39 52.26 23.55
C GLU A 318 25.70 52.84 24.80
N LEU A 319 24.63 52.19 25.28
CA LEU A 319 24.00 52.47 26.57
C LEU A 319 24.98 52.25 27.73
N ARG A 320 25.66 51.10 27.78
CA ARG A 320 26.71 50.84 28.80
C ARG A 320 27.84 51.86 28.76
N ARG A 321 28.24 52.32 27.57
CA ARG A 321 29.21 53.42 27.42
C ARG A 321 28.67 54.72 28.00
N LYS A 322 27.38 55.05 27.77
CA LYS A 322 26.72 56.25 28.33
C LYS A 322 26.60 56.17 29.86
N GLU A 323 26.21 55.01 30.40
CA GLU A 323 26.16 54.73 31.85
C GLU A 323 27.54 54.95 32.49
N ALA A 324 28.58 54.27 32.01
CA ALA A 324 29.94 54.43 32.53
C ALA A 324 30.52 55.84 32.35
N SER A 325 30.15 56.55 31.27
CA SER A 325 30.56 57.95 31.07
C SER A 325 29.86 58.90 32.04
N TYR A 326 28.62 58.59 32.45
CA TYR A 326 27.87 59.35 33.45
C TYR A 326 28.41 59.10 34.86
N GLU A 327 28.72 57.85 35.22
CA GLU A 327 29.41 57.51 36.47
C GLU A 327 30.77 58.20 36.57
N LEU A 328 31.56 58.19 35.50
CA LEU A 328 32.86 58.89 35.45
C LEU A 328 32.71 60.41 35.56
N ALA A 329 31.65 61.01 35.00
CA ALA A 329 31.36 62.44 35.15
C ALA A 329 30.89 62.82 36.55
N LEU A 330 30.25 61.90 37.30
CA LEU A 330 29.96 62.10 38.73
C LEU A 330 31.26 62.04 39.55
N LEU A 331 32.10 61.02 39.32
CA LEU A 331 33.38 60.87 40.02
C LEU A 331 34.36 62.03 39.75
N ASP A 332 34.44 62.53 38.52
CA ASP A 332 35.29 63.69 38.19
C ASP A 332 34.76 64.98 38.84
N LYS A 333 33.44 65.11 39.03
CA LYS A 333 32.84 66.20 39.80
C LYS A 333 33.13 66.08 41.30
N GLU A 334 33.04 64.89 41.88
CA GLU A 334 33.41 64.65 43.29
C GLU A 334 34.89 64.91 43.53
N LEU A 335 35.75 64.43 42.62
CA LEU A 335 37.19 64.67 42.64
C LEU A 335 37.53 66.15 42.45
N LYS A 336 36.77 66.89 41.62
CA LYS A 336 36.91 68.35 41.53
C LYS A 336 36.52 69.03 42.84
N ASN A 337 35.36 68.73 43.41
CA ASN A 337 34.95 69.33 44.69
C ASN A 337 36.04 69.10 45.76
N ALA A 338 36.59 67.89 45.86
CA ALA A 338 37.65 67.56 46.81
C ALA A 338 39.00 68.27 46.52
N ARG A 339 39.25 68.69 45.27
CA ARG A 339 40.38 69.59 44.93
C ARG A 339 40.10 71.03 45.32
N ASP A 340 38.91 71.54 45.00
CA ASP A 340 38.49 72.89 45.34
C ASP A 340 38.52 73.07 46.89
N ASP A 341 38.06 72.08 47.66
CA ASP A 341 38.18 72.01 49.13
C ASP A 341 39.64 71.96 49.61
N TYR A 342 40.50 71.19 48.94
CA TYR A 342 41.93 71.10 49.29
C TYR A 342 42.69 72.41 49.03
N GLU A 343 42.39 73.11 47.92
CA GLU A 343 43.01 74.40 47.61
C GLU A 343 42.64 75.47 48.65
N ILE A 344 41.41 75.49 49.14
CA ILE A 344 40.98 76.36 50.26
C ILE A 344 41.80 76.07 51.52
N ILE A 345 41.87 74.81 51.95
CA ILE A 345 42.62 74.40 53.16
C ILE A 345 44.14 74.69 52.99
N ALA A 346 44.67 74.56 51.78
CA ALA A 346 46.07 74.85 51.47
C ALA A 346 46.39 76.36 51.41
N GLU A 347 45.39 77.23 51.19
CA GLU A 347 45.54 78.69 51.34
C GLU A 347 45.41 79.11 52.81
N GLU A 348 44.42 78.61 53.55
CA GLU A 348 44.29 78.83 55.01
C GLU A 348 45.58 78.43 55.76
N HIS A 349 46.16 77.27 55.41
CA HIS A 349 47.44 76.84 55.96
C HIS A 349 48.59 77.81 55.63
N ARG A 350 48.62 78.39 54.42
CA ARG A 350 49.64 79.37 54.02
C ARG A 350 49.48 80.71 54.76
N GLU A 351 48.25 81.18 54.97
CA GLU A 351 48.00 82.37 55.81
C GLU A 351 48.46 82.14 57.26
N ILE A 352 48.20 80.94 57.82
CA ILE A 352 48.64 80.58 59.17
C ILE A 352 50.17 80.54 59.28
N VAL A 353 50.87 79.94 58.30
CA VAL A 353 52.34 79.91 58.27
C VAL A 353 52.92 81.32 58.14
N SER A 354 52.43 82.14 57.21
CA SER A 354 52.93 83.52 57.03
C SER A 354 52.68 84.40 58.27
N ARG A 355 51.55 84.19 58.97
CA ARG A 355 51.30 84.81 60.28
C ARG A 355 52.24 84.34 61.40
N LEU A 356 52.78 83.13 61.30
CA LEU A 356 53.74 82.58 62.25
C LEU A 356 55.13 83.15 61.98
N GLU A 357 55.58 83.12 60.72
CA GLU A 357 56.84 83.74 60.26
C GLU A 357 56.91 85.23 60.65
N GLY A 358 55.85 85.99 60.40
CA GLY A 358 55.78 87.41 60.79
C GLY A 358 55.79 87.66 62.30
N LYS A 359 55.42 86.66 63.13
CA LYS A 359 55.54 86.73 64.59
C LYS A 359 56.91 86.29 65.10
N GLU A 360 57.60 85.42 64.39
CA GLU A 360 59.02 85.14 64.64
C GLU A 360 59.90 86.34 64.26
N GLU A 361 59.58 87.07 63.18
CA GLU A 361 60.27 88.31 62.81
C GLU A 361 60.03 89.44 63.84
N GLU A 362 58.80 89.60 64.35
CA GLU A 362 58.53 90.52 65.48
C GLU A 362 59.36 90.15 66.73
N LEU A 363 59.46 88.85 67.07
CA LEU A 363 60.24 88.37 68.21
C LEU A 363 61.72 88.69 68.05
N GLN A 364 62.32 88.36 66.90
CA GLN A 364 63.74 88.62 66.61
C GLN A 364 64.05 90.13 66.65
N ASN A 365 63.14 90.98 66.18
CA ASN A 365 63.32 92.44 66.26
C ASN A 365 63.29 92.97 67.70
N LEU A 366 62.51 92.36 68.61
CA LEU A 366 62.52 92.67 70.04
C LEU A 366 63.82 92.23 70.72
N GLU A 367 64.31 91.02 70.44
CA GLU A 367 65.60 90.52 70.93
C GLU A 367 66.77 91.42 70.47
N ILE A 368 66.76 91.84 69.19
CA ILE A 368 67.74 92.79 68.64
C ILE A 368 67.65 94.18 69.31
N ALA A 369 66.47 94.62 69.73
CA ALA A 369 66.30 95.88 70.45
C ALA A 369 66.89 95.81 71.87
N GLU A 370 66.65 94.73 72.61
CA GLU A 370 67.26 94.50 73.94
C GLU A 370 68.79 94.44 73.86
N LEU A 371 69.34 93.72 72.87
CA LEU A 371 70.78 93.66 72.62
C LEU A 371 71.38 95.05 72.32
N LYS A 372 70.69 95.90 71.55
CA LYS A 372 71.14 97.28 71.27
C LYS A 372 71.12 98.18 72.51
N GLU A 373 70.13 98.04 73.38
CA GLU A 373 70.10 98.79 74.64
C GLU A 373 71.28 98.41 75.55
N ASN A 374 71.62 97.12 75.61
CA ASN A 374 72.74 96.62 76.39
C ASN A 374 74.10 97.01 75.80
N ILE A 375 74.25 97.11 74.48
CA ILE A 375 75.45 97.67 73.84
C ILE A 375 75.65 99.13 74.27
N LYS A 376 74.60 99.97 74.19
CA LYS A 376 74.69 101.39 74.52
C LYS A 376 75.13 101.65 75.97
N LYS A 377 74.63 100.86 76.93
CA LYS A 377 75.04 100.92 78.34
C LYS A 377 76.54 100.64 78.53
N ASN A 378 77.11 99.73 77.73
CA ASN A 378 78.53 99.40 77.77
C ASN A 378 79.41 100.46 77.09
N GLU A 379 78.93 101.10 76.02
CA GLU A 379 79.62 102.23 75.37
C GLU A 379 79.70 103.45 76.30
N GLU A 380 78.60 103.77 77.00
CA GLU A 380 78.58 104.83 78.01
C GLU A 380 79.58 104.56 79.15
N PHE A 381 79.69 103.30 79.60
CA PHE A 381 80.68 102.89 80.60
C PHE A 381 82.14 102.98 80.09
N SER A 382 82.37 102.69 78.80
CA SER A 382 83.72 102.70 78.20
C SER A 382 84.28 104.10 77.97
N ASN A 383 83.46 105.14 77.90
CA ASN A 383 83.95 106.52 77.74
C ASN A 383 84.46 107.11 79.06
N ILE A 384 83.80 106.80 80.18
CA ILE A 384 84.23 107.21 81.54
C ILE A 384 85.65 106.71 81.85
N LEU A 385 86.00 105.51 81.37
CA LEU A 385 87.35 104.93 81.52
C LEU A 385 88.42 105.58 80.63
N LYS A 386 88.07 106.42 79.66
CA LYS A 386 89.04 107.19 78.85
C LYS A 386 89.36 108.54 79.48
N GLU A 387 88.34 109.24 79.99
CA GLU A 387 88.53 110.52 80.70
C GLU A 387 89.49 110.34 81.90
N GLN A 388 89.41 109.20 82.60
CA GLN A 388 90.33 108.81 83.68
C GLN A 388 91.77 108.44 83.26
N LEU A 389 92.05 108.32 81.95
CA LEU A 389 93.39 108.10 81.42
C LEU A 389 94.03 109.40 80.93
N GLU A 390 93.23 110.37 80.48
CA GLU A 390 93.73 111.67 80.00
C GLU A 390 94.14 112.59 81.18
N GLU A 391 93.58 112.42 82.39
CA GLU A 391 94.00 113.15 83.61
C GLU A 391 95.40 112.77 84.17
N LEU A 392 96.14 111.85 83.55
CA LEU A 392 97.40 111.29 84.10
C LEU A 392 98.67 111.55 83.26
N ASP A 393 98.57 112.19 82.09
CA ASP A 393 99.71 112.46 81.19
C ASP A 393 100.21 113.94 81.24
N GLU A 394 99.64 114.80 82.09
CA GLU A 394 100.06 116.20 82.29
C GLU A 394 100.87 116.43 83.59
N ASP A 395 102.18 116.21 83.56
CA ASP A 395 103.15 116.89 84.46
C ASP A 395 104.47 117.19 83.71
N GLU A 396 105.08 118.35 83.97
CA GLU A 396 105.57 119.21 82.88
C GLU A 396 107.06 119.01 82.45
N ASP A 397 107.86 118.25 83.20
CA ASP A 397 109.32 118.10 82.97
C ASP A 397 109.71 117.18 81.77
N ILE A 398 108.73 116.82 80.94
CA ILE A 398 108.86 115.99 79.72
C ILE A 398 109.79 116.62 78.65
N GLY A 399 110.09 117.92 78.77
CA GLY A 399 111.09 118.60 77.92
C GLY A 399 112.52 118.12 78.18
N VAL A 400 113.02 118.27 79.42
CA VAL A 400 114.45 118.06 79.76
C VAL A 400 114.84 116.58 79.76
N LEU A 401 113.88 115.68 79.99
CA LEU A 401 114.12 114.24 79.93
C LEU A 401 114.39 113.72 78.52
N LYS A 402 113.95 114.41 77.46
CA LYS A 402 114.22 114.01 76.06
C LYS A 402 115.68 114.20 75.65
N ASP A 403 116.30 115.31 76.05
CA ASP A 403 117.73 115.55 75.76
C ASP A 403 118.63 114.53 76.50
N ARG A 404 118.25 114.19 77.74
CA ARG A 404 118.86 113.07 78.49
C ARG A 404 118.58 111.69 77.89
N LEU A 405 117.51 111.54 77.11
CA LEU A 405 117.21 110.29 76.40
C LEU A 405 118.20 110.08 75.25
N GLU A 406 118.55 111.12 74.50
CA GLU A 406 119.57 111.04 73.43
C GLU A 406 120.95 110.67 74.00
N GLU A 407 121.42 111.36 75.04
CA GLU A 407 122.74 111.09 75.64
C GLU A 407 122.83 109.66 76.20
N ASN A 408 121.79 109.19 76.92
CA ASN A 408 121.73 107.80 77.37
C ASN A 408 121.62 106.80 76.21
N SER A 409 120.90 107.12 75.13
CA SER A 409 120.76 106.23 73.97
C SER A 409 122.11 105.95 73.29
N SER A 410 123.04 106.93 73.28
CA SER A 410 124.38 106.74 72.74
C SER A 410 125.27 105.84 73.63
N ILE A 411 125.04 105.85 74.96
CA ILE A 411 125.70 104.92 75.89
C ILE A 411 125.11 103.52 75.74
N LEU A 412 123.78 103.41 75.64
CA LEU A 412 123.06 102.17 75.36
C LEU A 412 123.55 101.53 74.07
N LYS A 413 123.75 102.33 73.00
CA LYS A 413 124.28 101.86 71.72
C LYS A 413 125.64 101.18 71.85
N GLY A 414 126.58 101.75 72.62
CA GLY A 414 127.88 101.11 72.87
C GLY A 414 127.79 99.80 73.66
N TYR A 415 126.76 99.65 74.50
CA TYR A 415 126.45 98.39 75.18
C TYR A 415 125.82 97.37 74.20
N PHE A 416 124.89 97.81 73.36
CA PHE A 416 124.26 96.98 72.32
C PHE A 416 125.25 96.56 71.22
N GLU A 417 126.26 97.35 70.87
CA GLU A 417 127.29 96.96 69.91
C GLU A 417 128.23 95.88 70.48
N ARG A 418 128.49 95.90 71.80
CA ARG A 418 129.16 94.80 72.51
C ARG A 418 128.30 93.54 72.62
N GLU A 419 127.02 93.68 72.97
CA GLU A 419 126.11 92.52 72.98
C GLU A 419 125.90 91.98 71.56
N LYS A 420 125.89 92.83 70.54
CA LYS A 420 125.82 92.42 69.14
C LYS A 420 127.04 91.59 68.74
N GLU A 421 128.27 91.97 69.08
CA GLU A 421 129.44 91.10 68.86
C GLU A 421 129.31 89.75 69.57
N ASN A 422 128.71 89.74 70.76
CA ASN A 422 128.53 88.55 71.59
C ASN A 422 127.46 87.62 70.99
N LEU A 423 126.35 88.19 70.51
CA LEU A 423 125.27 87.54 69.78
C LEU A 423 125.70 87.10 68.38
N GLU A 424 126.61 87.80 67.69
CA GLU A 424 127.17 87.39 66.41
C GLU A 424 128.09 86.16 66.61
N LYS A 425 128.89 86.11 67.67
CA LYS A 425 129.66 84.90 68.06
C LYS A 425 128.75 83.74 68.46
N GLN A 426 127.64 84.00 69.16
CA GLN A 426 126.62 82.98 69.44
C GLN A 426 125.90 82.53 68.16
N LYS A 427 125.65 83.45 67.21
CA LYS A 427 125.02 83.16 65.91
C LYS A 427 125.92 82.29 65.04
N GLU A 428 127.21 82.57 64.93
CA GLU A 428 128.16 81.70 64.22
C GLU A 428 128.19 80.28 64.85
N LEU A 429 128.18 80.19 66.19
CA LEU A 429 128.12 78.91 66.89
C LEU A 429 126.81 78.17 66.60
N LEU A 430 125.67 78.87 66.62
CA LEU A 430 124.34 78.33 66.31
C LEU A 430 124.17 77.98 64.83
N GLU A 431 124.75 78.72 63.89
CA GLU A 431 124.79 78.38 62.47
C GLU A 431 125.66 77.14 62.23
N SER A 432 126.77 76.97 62.97
CA SER A 432 127.56 75.72 62.96
C SER A 432 126.79 74.51 63.51
N GLN A 433 125.79 74.72 64.37
CA GLN A 433 124.92 73.66 64.90
C GLN A 433 123.75 73.39 63.94
N LYS A 434 123.11 74.45 63.43
CA LYS A 434 122.05 74.41 62.42
C LYS A 434 122.50 73.62 61.19
N ASN A 435 123.66 73.95 60.63
CA ASN A 435 124.18 73.26 59.45
C ASN A 435 124.40 71.75 59.71
N ARG A 436 124.81 71.35 60.93
CA ARG A 436 124.92 69.94 61.32
C ARG A 436 123.55 69.27 61.42
N TYR A 437 122.55 69.93 62.02
CA TYR A 437 121.20 69.40 62.12
C TYR A 437 120.45 69.36 60.77
N GLU A 438 120.75 70.26 59.84
CA GLU A 438 120.23 70.20 58.45
C GLU A 438 120.85 69.02 57.69
N ASP A 439 122.15 68.75 57.89
CA ASP A 439 122.86 67.60 57.32
C ASP A 439 122.38 66.25 57.91
N GLU A 440 121.91 66.22 59.16
CA GLU A 440 121.22 65.07 59.77
C GLU A 440 119.76 64.94 59.30
N LEU A 441 119.03 66.04 59.20
CA LEU A 441 117.65 66.08 58.66
C LEU A 441 117.57 65.55 57.23
N GLN A 442 118.52 65.91 56.36
CA GLN A 442 118.55 65.40 54.99
C GLN A 442 118.70 63.87 54.96
N LYS A 443 119.63 63.31 55.74
CA LYS A 443 119.86 61.86 55.86
C LYS A 443 118.64 61.14 56.46
N ILE A 444 117.89 61.79 57.36
CA ILE A 444 116.62 61.26 57.89
C ILE A 444 115.52 61.32 56.83
N HIS A 445 115.45 62.39 56.04
CA HIS A 445 114.42 62.59 55.02
C HIS A 445 114.53 61.56 53.88
N GLU A 446 115.74 61.31 53.38
CA GLU A 446 116.01 60.24 52.39
C GLU A 446 115.55 58.86 52.90
N LYS A 447 115.77 58.59 54.19
CA LYS A 447 115.36 57.35 54.85
C LYS A 447 113.83 57.22 54.99
N ILE A 448 113.14 58.33 55.27
CA ILE A 448 111.67 58.38 55.32
C ILE A 448 111.06 58.15 53.94
N VAL A 449 111.61 58.76 52.89
CA VAL A 449 111.12 58.58 51.51
C VAL A 449 111.27 57.13 51.03
N GLY A 450 112.35 56.44 51.44
CA GLY A 450 112.51 55.00 51.21
C GLY A 450 111.40 54.18 51.86
N LEU A 451 111.20 54.35 53.17
CA LEU A 451 110.19 53.62 53.96
C LEU A 451 108.74 53.92 53.52
N GLN A 452 108.45 55.12 52.99
CA GLN A 452 107.14 55.45 52.44
C GLN A 452 106.80 54.66 51.17
N LYS A 453 107.78 54.43 50.28
CA LYS A 453 107.57 53.59 49.08
C LYS A 453 107.30 52.13 49.44
N GLU A 454 108.05 51.59 50.39
CA GLU A 454 107.91 50.22 50.88
C GLU A 454 106.57 50.00 51.62
N LYS A 455 106.10 51.00 52.38
CA LYS A 455 104.76 51.00 52.97
C LYS A 455 103.65 50.96 51.91
N GLN A 456 103.80 51.66 50.79
CA GLN A 456 102.74 51.81 49.80
C GLN A 456 102.47 50.50 49.04
N SER A 457 103.52 49.80 48.58
CA SER A 457 103.37 48.51 47.88
C SER A 457 102.74 47.42 48.77
N LEU A 458 103.09 47.40 50.07
CA LEU A 458 102.47 46.48 51.04
C LEU A 458 100.98 46.77 51.29
N ILE A 459 100.52 48.02 51.11
CA ILE A 459 99.09 48.37 51.22
C ILE A 459 98.32 47.85 50.01
N GLU A 460 98.87 47.97 48.81
CA GLU A 460 98.24 47.50 47.55
C GLU A 460 98.09 45.97 47.54
N ILE A 461 99.14 45.24 47.90
CA ILE A 461 99.10 43.76 48.04
C ILE A 461 98.03 43.33 49.06
N ARG A 462 97.94 44.03 50.20
CA ARG A 462 96.94 43.73 51.25
C ARG A 462 95.50 44.10 50.84
N ALA A 463 95.33 45.02 49.89
CA ALA A 463 94.02 45.36 49.34
C ALA A 463 93.51 44.24 48.41
N GLY A 464 94.38 43.70 47.55
CA GLY A 464 94.04 42.59 46.64
C GLY A 464 93.48 41.36 47.37
N TYR A 465 94.26 40.80 48.30
CA TYR A 465 93.83 39.62 49.07
C TYR A 465 92.56 39.84 49.91
N ARG A 466 92.27 41.09 50.34
CA ARG A 466 91.01 41.41 51.02
C ARG A 466 89.79 41.38 50.09
N GLY A 467 89.97 41.66 48.79
CA GLY A 467 88.91 41.54 47.80
C GLY A 467 88.56 40.08 47.52
N GLU A 468 89.59 39.25 47.29
CA GLU A 468 89.41 37.82 46.97
C GLU A 468 88.74 37.03 48.10
N ILE A 469 89.20 37.21 49.35
CA ILE A 469 88.62 36.53 50.52
C ILE A 469 87.13 36.86 50.65
N LYS A 470 86.76 38.15 50.59
CA LYS A 470 85.38 38.56 50.76
C LYS A 470 84.47 38.04 49.62
N GLY A 471 84.98 38.04 48.39
CA GLY A 471 84.26 37.48 47.24
C GLY A 471 84.04 35.96 47.33
N ILE A 472 84.87 35.23 48.08
CA ILE A 472 84.67 33.79 48.35
C ILE A 472 83.65 33.60 49.48
N GLU A 473 83.73 34.39 50.56
CA GLU A 473 82.80 34.37 51.69
C GLU A 473 81.36 34.68 51.24
N ASP A 474 81.15 35.77 50.49
CA ASP A 474 79.83 36.18 49.98
C ASP A 474 79.22 35.10 49.05
N ASN A 475 80.03 34.41 48.25
CA ASN A 475 79.57 33.31 47.38
C ASN A 475 79.19 32.04 48.18
N MET A 476 79.97 31.67 49.20
CA MET A 476 79.65 30.52 50.05
C MET A 476 78.34 30.71 50.83
N GLU A 477 78.04 31.93 51.29
CA GLU A 477 76.80 32.18 52.04
C GLU A 477 75.54 32.18 51.15
N ASN A 478 75.65 32.60 49.88
CA ASN A 478 74.55 32.49 48.92
C ASN A 478 74.24 31.03 48.59
N ILE A 479 75.25 30.21 48.26
CA ILE A 479 75.08 28.78 47.98
C ILE A 479 74.45 28.04 49.17
N ARG A 480 74.77 28.44 50.41
CA ARG A 480 74.17 27.88 51.63
C ARG A 480 72.68 28.24 51.80
N LYS A 481 72.22 29.36 51.27
CA LYS A 481 70.81 29.81 51.34
C LYS A 481 69.94 29.17 50.25
N ASP A 482 70.48 28.96 49.05
CA ASP A 482 69.72 28.41 47.92
C ASP A 482 69.51 26.87 48.01
N ILE A 483 70.38 26.16 48.73
CA ILE A 483 70.43 24.68 48.73
C ILE A 483 69.82 24.03 49.99
N LEU A 484 69.71 24.75 51.11
CA LEU A 484 69.25 24.20 52.40
C LEU A 484 67.92 24.83 52.83
N ALA A 485 66.95 23.99 53.21
CA ALA A 485 65.62 24.44 53.62
C ALA A 485 65.64 25.12 54.99
N ASN A 486 66.58 24.76 55.86
CA ASN A 486 66.88 25.45 57.10
C ASN A 486 68.40 25.62 57.31
N PRO A 487 69.01 26.69 56.75
CA PRO A 487 70.46 26.91 56.78
C PRO A 487 71.11 26.99 58.17
N ILE A 488 70.34 27.07 59.26
CA ILE A 488 70.83 27.14 60.64
C ILE A 488 71.16 25.75 61.19
N ASN A 489 70.34 24.74 60.88
CA ASN A 489 70.44 23.40 61.46
C ASN A 489 70.93 22.33 60.47
N GLU A 490 70.85 22.60 59.16
CA GLU A 490 71.22 21.65 58.11
C GLU A 490 72.65 21.90 57.60
N MET A 491 73.31 20.83 57.14
CA MET A 491 74.61 20.89 56.47
C MET A 491 74.56 20.06 55.19
N VAL A 492 75.19 20.55 54.11
CA VAL A 492 75.13 19.94 52.77
C VAL A 492 75.58 18.48 52.77
N GLU A 493 76.60 18.14 53.57
CA GLU A 493 77.13 16.78 53.73
C GLU A 493 76.11 15.80 54.36
N GLY A 494 75.13 16.29 55.13
CA GLY A 494 74.11 15.48 55.82
C GLY A 494 72.84 15.23 55.00
N GLU A 495 72.46 16.16 54.11
CA GLU A 495 71.25 16.03 53.29
C GLU A 495 71.51 15.35 51.92
N TYR A 496 72.72 15.53 51.36
CA TYR A 496 73.11 14.94 50.07
C TYR A 496 72.85 13.42 49.94
N PRO A 497 73.10 12.55 50.96
CA PRO A 497 72.76 11.13 50.88
C PRO A 497 71.26 10.87 50.73
N LYS A 498 70.41 11.67 51.40
CA LYS A 498 68.95 11.52 51.36
C LYS A 498 68.40 11.92 49.99
N TRP A 499 68.91 13.00 49.41
CA TRP A 499 68.54 13.43 48.06
C TRP A 499 68.90 12.36 47.02
N ARG A 500 70.08 11.73 47.15
CA ARG A 500 70.50 10.63 46.26
C ARG A 500 69.55 9.44 46.33
N GLN A 501 69.22 8.98 47.53
CA GLN A 501 68.29 7.87 47.74
C GLN A 501 66.87 8.20 47.22
N ARG A 502 66.44 9.46 47.37
CA ARG A 502 65.14 9.93 46.86
C ARG A 502 65.08 10.00 45.33
N VAL A 503 66.20 10.26 44.65
CA VAL A 503 66.28 10.19 43.17
C VAL A 503 66.14 8.74 42.71
N GLU A 504 66.83 7.78 43.35
CA GLU A 504 66.72 6.35 43.01
C GLU A 504 65.28 5.81 43.18
N GLU A 505 64.57 6.22 44.24
CA GLU A 505 63.13 5.92 44.41
C GLU A 505 62.28 6.47 43.24
N ILE A 506 62.52 7.72 42.84
CA ILE A 506 61.76 8.41 41.79
C ILE A 506 62.04 7.78 40.41
N GLU A 507 63.28 7.36 40.13
CA GLU A 507 63.62 6.67 38.88
C GLU A 507 63.02 5.26 38.80
N GLY A 508 62.99 4.52 39.91
CA GLY A 508 62.29 3.22 40.01
C GLY A 508 60.78 3.36 39.79
N LEU A 509 60.14 4.37 40.40
CA LEU A 509 58.73 4.69 40.18
C LEU A 509 58.47 5.11 38.72
N ASN A 510 59.29 5.98 38.14
CA ASN A 510 59.16 6.43 36.75
C ASN A 510 59.30 5.26 35.75
N THR A 511 60.16 4.28 36.06
CA THR A 511 60.33 3.08 35.24
C THR A 511 59.11 2.15 35.32
N SER A 512 58.64 1.82 36.52
CA SER A 512 57.44 0.98 36.70
C SER A 512 56.16 1.66 36.16
N TYR A 513 56.02 2.98 36.29
CA TYR A 513 54.94 3.72 35.63
C TYR A 513 55.03 3.69 34.10
N LYS A 514 56.22 3.71 33.49
CA LYS A 514 56.37 3.53 32.03
C LYS A 514 55.94 2.13 31.56
N GLU A 515 56.25 1.09 32.32
CA GLU A 515 55.80 -0.28 32.03
C GLU A 515 54.27 -0.43 32.18
N GLN A 516 53.69 0.17 33.22
CA GLN A 516 52.23 0.26 33.37
C GLN A 516 51.59 1.06 32.24
N LEU A 517 52.17 2.18 31.81
CA LEU A 517 51.63 3.01 30.73
C LEU A 517 51.73 2.29 29.38
N ASN A 518 52.76 1.48 29.15
CA ASN A 518 52.87 0.64 27.96
C ASN A 518 51.91 -0.56 27.97
N SER A 519 51.70 -1.23 29.10
CA SER A 519 50.70 -2.31 29.20
C SER A 519 49.25 -1.79 29.15
N LEU A 520 48.99 -0.60 29.68
CA LEU A 520 47.71 0.11 29.50
C LEU A 520 47.51 0.58 28.05
N LYS A 521 48.58 0.95 27.33
CA LYS A 521 48.51 1.24 25.89
C LYS A 521 48.16 -0.01 25.07
N SER A 522 48.87 -1.12 25.26
CA SER A 522 48.58 -2.35 24.51
C SER A 522 47.21 -2.93 24.87
N ARG A 523 46.77 -2.84 26.14
CA ARG A 523 45.40 -3.19 26.52
C ARG A 523 44.37 -2.22 25.95
N LYS A 524 44.68 -0.92 25.81
CA LYS A 524 43.82 0.05 25.11
C LYS A 524 43.73 -0.25 23.61
N GLU A 525 44.81 -0.66 22.96
CA GLU A 525 44.82 -1.05 21.54
C GLU A 525 44.02 -2.35 21.32
N GLN A 526 44.19 -3.36 22.19
CA GLN A 526 43.34 -4.55 22.21
C GLN A 526 41.85 -4.18 22.40
N LEU A 527 41.52 -3.40 23.43
CA LEU A 527 40.15 -2.95 23.68
C LEU A 527 39.60 -2.08 22.54
N SER A 528 40.44 -1.33 21.83
CA SER A 528 40.05 -0.55 20.65
C SER A 528 39.75 -1.42 19.41
N ILE A 529 39.99 -2.73 19.47
CA ILE A 529 39.63 -3.73 18.45
C ILE A 529 38.54 -4.66 18.98
N GLU A 530 38.63 -5.09 20.24
CA GLU A 530 37.61 -5.90 20.94
C GLU A 530 36.27 -5.13 21.02
N ILE A 531 36.25 -3.85 21.40
CA ILE A 531 35.02 -3.07 21.57
C ILE A 531 34.25 -2.88 20.24
N PRO A 532 34.87 -2.47 19.12
CA PRO A 532 34.16 -2.42 17.84
C PRO A 532 33.64 -3.79 17.38
N ASN A 533 34.42 -4.86 17.54
CA ASN A 533 33.98 -6.20 17.12
C ASN A 533 32.78 -6.70 17.96
N ILE A 534 32.82 -6.51 19.28
CA ILE A 534 31.72 -6.85 20.19
C ILE A 534 30.50 -5.94 19.90
N HIS A 535 30.70 -4.67 19.59
CA HIS A 535 29.62 -3.78 19.19
C HIS A 535 28.97 -4.23 17.87
N ASP A 536 29.76 -4.59 16.86
CA ASP A 536 29.26 -5.14 15.60
C ASP A 536 28.50 -6.46 15.78
N GLU A 537 28.96 -7.33 16.69
CA GLU A 537 28.28 -8.60 17.01
C GLU A 537 26.95 -8.34 17.76
N ILE A 538 26.94 -7.43 18.74
CA ILE A 538 25.73 -6.97 19.42
C ILE A 538 24.75 -6.30 18.43
N GLN A 539 25.21 -5.45 17.51
CA GLN A 539 24.36 -4.83 16.49
C GLN A 539 23.75 -5.87 15.54
N ARG A 540 24.49 -6.94 15.20
CA ARG A 540 23.94 -8.08 14.43
C ARG A 540 22.90 -8.85 15.24
N LEU A 541 23.18 -9.17 16.51
CA LEU A 541 22.21 -9.85 17.39
C LEU A 541 20.94 -9.02 17.63
N ILE A 542 21.06 -7.70 17.81
CA ILE A 542 19.93 -6.76 17.89
C ILE A 542 19.13 -6.76 16.57
N LYS A 543 19.81 -6.75 15.42
CA LYS A 543 19.14 -6.78 14.11
C LYS A 543 18.41 -8.11 13.88
N ASP A 544 19.03 -9.23 14.20
CA ASP A 544 18.45 -10.56 13.97
C ASP A 544 17.32 -10.87 14.96
N THR A 545 17.43 -10.42 16.23
CA THR A 545 16.30 -10.46 17.18
C THR A 545 15.15 -9.55 16.77
N THR A 546 15.40 -8.30 16.35
CA THR A 546 14.33 -7.39 15.93
C THR A 546 13.63 -7.82 14.63
N ILE A 547 14.34 -8.48 13.71
CA ILE A 547 13.73 -9.15 12.54
C ILE A 547 12.81 -10.28 13.01
N ARG A 548 13.33 -11.25 13.79
CA ARG A 548 12.54 -12.42 14.20
C ARG A 548 11.41 -12.08 15.16
N GLU A 549 11.54 -11.06 16.02
CA GLU A 549 10.42 -10.54 16.81
C GLU A 549 9.33 -9.94 15.92
N LYS A 550 9.68 -9.20 14.87
CA LYS A 550 8.71 -8.64 13.95
C LYS A 550 7.97 -9.73 13.18
N ASP A 551 8.68 -10.78 12.76
CA ASP A 551 8.10 -11.92 12.06
C ASP A 551 7.20 -12.74 13.00
N LEU A 552 7.61 -13.03 14.24
CA LEU A 552 6.79 -13.70 15.24
C LEU A 552 5.51 -12.90 15.55
N ARG A 553 5.62 -11.61 15.86
CA ARG A 553 4.47 -10.72 16.11
C ARG A 553 3.51 -10.65 14.91
N SER A 554 4.04 -10.71 13.69
CA SER A 554 3.24 -10.77 12.45
C SER A 554 2.48 -12.09 12.31
N ILE A 555 2.93 -13.19 12.92
CA ILE A 555 2.21 -14.46 12.98
C ILE A 555 1.17 -14.43 14.11
N GLU A 556 1.56 -13.99 15.31
CA GLU A 556 0.67 -13.79 16.47
C GLU A 556 -0.52 -12.88 16.12
N GLU A 557 -0.28 -11.73 15.48
CA GLU A 557 -1.34 -10.82 15.03
C GLU A 557 -2.33 -11.42 14.02
N LYS A 558 -1.93 -12.44 13.24
CA LYS A 558 -2.82 -13.15 12.32
C LYS A 558 -3.57 -14.25 13.07
N HIS A 559 -2.84 -14.98 13.92
CA HIS A 559 -3.37 -16.05 14.78
C HIS A 559 -4.49 -15.52 15.67
N ASP A 560 -4.31 -14.42 16.39
CA ASP A 560 -5.35 -13.79 17.23
C ASP A 560 -6.60 -13.41 16.44
N LYS A 561 -6.44 -12.83 15.25
CA LYS A 561 -7.55 -12.43 14.38
C LYS A 561 -8.37 -13.66 13.97
N ILE A 562 -7.72 -14.76 13.59
CA ILE A 562 -8.39 -16.01 13.21
C ILE A 562 -8.94 -16.75 14.43
N LEU A 563 -8.24 -16.73 15.56
CA LEU A 563 -8.68 -17.32 16.82
C LEU A 563 -9.95 -16.62 17.33
N SER A 564 -10.06 -15.30 17.18
CA SER A 564 -11.29 -14.57 17.52
C SER A 564 -12.48 -14.98 16.65
N ALA A 565 -12.25 -15.20 15.34
CA ALA A 565 -13.27 -15.72 14.43
C ALA A 565 -13.67 -17.16 14.81
N VAL A 566 -12.69 -18.04 15.09
CA VAL A 566 -12.91 -19.43 15.51
C VAL A 566 -13.67 -19.50 16.85
N LYS A 567 -13.35 -18.63 17.83
CA LYS A 567 -14.09 -18.52 19.09
C LYS A 567 -15.56 -18.12 18.86
N GLY A 568 -15.83 -17.28 17.87
CA GLY A 568 -17.20 -16.93 17.45
C GLY A 568 -18.03 -18.11 16.93
N LEU A 569 -17.40 -19.19 16.43
CA LEU A 569 -18.10 -20.35 15.86
C LEU A 569 -18.77 -21.24 16.92
N ARG A 570 -18.19 -21.31 18.13
CA ARG A 570 -18.63 -22.24 19.17
C ARG A 570 -18.23 -21.75 20.55
N LEU A 571 -19.21 -21.59 21.45
CA LEU A 571 -18.99 -21.17 22.84
C LEU A 571 -17.98 -22.05 23.60
N GLU A 572 -17.93 -23.35 23.27
CA GLU A 572 -16.97 -24.33 23.81
C GLU A 572 -15.53 -24.12 23.33
N TRP A 573 -15.25 -23.16 22.44
CA TRP A 573 -13.90 -22.85 21.97
C TRP A 573 -13.34 -21.56 22.54
N ASN A 574 -14.11 -20.82 23.36
CA ASN A 574 -13.64 -19.61 24.04
C ASN A 574 -12.38 -19.84 24.91
N TYR A 575 -12.19 -21.06 25.46
CA TYR A 575 -11.00 -21.45 26.23
C TYR A 575 -9.77 -21.81 25.37
N LEU A 576 -9.87 -21.86 24.04
CA LEU A 576 -8.71 -22.19 23.21
C LEU A 576 -7.76 -20.99 23.15
N ASP A 577 -6.56 -21.13 23.70
CA ASP A 577 -5.52 -20.12 23.59
C ASP A 577 -4.76 -20.21 22.25
N SER A 578 -4.98 -21.28 21.47
CA SER A 578 -4.37 -21.43 20.15
C SER A 578 -5.14 -22.38 19.23
N ILE A 579 -5.20 -22.02 17.95
CA ILE A 579 -5.81 -22.81 16.86
C ILE A 579 -5.11 -24.17 16.72
N TYR A 580 -3.78 -24.19 16.83
CA TYR A 580 -2.96 -25.40 16.67
C TYR A 580 -3.33 -26.52 17.66
N LEU A 581 -3.85 -26.18 18.85
CA LEU A 581 -4.23 -27.17 19.88
C LEU A 581 -5.38 -28.11 19.47
N LYS A 582 -6.23 -27.69 18.52
CA LYS A 582 -7.35 -28.50 18.00
C LYS A 582 -7.54 -28.36 16.49
N GLN A 583 -6.46 -28.08 15.75
CA GLN A 583 -6.47 -27.78 14.31
C GLN A 583 -7.41 -28.69 13.50
N GLN A 584 -7.22 -30.01 13.58
CA GLN A 584 -8.02 -30.97 12.83
C GLN A 584 -9.51 -30.89 13.19
N SER A 585 -9.86 -30.90 14.49
CA SER A 585 -11.24 -30.80 14.94
C SER A 585 -11.91 -29.44 14.69
N ILE A 586 -11.13 -28.39 14.44
CA ILE A 586 -11.64 -27.07 14.00
C ILE A 586 -12.00 -27.14 12.51
N ILE A 587 -11.11 -27.69 11.68
CA ILE A 587 -11.34 -27.86 10.23
C ILE A 587 -12.53 -28.80 9.98
N GLU A 588 -12.52 -30.00 10.57
CA GLU A 588 -13.58 -31.01 10.42
C GLU A 588 -14.97 -30.45 10.79
N TYR A 589 -15.07 -29.67 11.87
CA TYR A 589 -16.32 -29.04 12.29
C TYR A 589 -16.79 -27.93 11.33
N ILE A 590 -15.87 -27.13 10.80
CA ILE A 590 -16.19 -26.10 9.81
C ILE A 590 -16.65 -26.75 8.50
N GLU A 591 -15.97 -27.80 8.04
CA GLU A 591 -16.32 -28.55 6.83
C GLU A 591 -17.68 -29.24 6.97
N GLU A 592 -17.95 -29.93 8.10
CA GLU A 592 -19.26 -30.52 8.40
C GLU A 592 -20.37 -29.45 8.45
N ARG A 593 -20.11 -28.29 9.04
CA ARG A 593 -21.06 -27.16 9.07
C ARG A 593 -21.35 -26.60 7.69
N LEU A 594 -20.33 -26.50 6.85
CA LEU A 594 -20.41 -25.98 5.48
C LEU A 594 -21.20 -26.94 4.58
N GLU A 595 -20.95 -28.25 4.67
CA GLU A 595 -21.72 -29.29 3.96
C GLU A 595 -23.19 -29.33 4.40
N ARG A 596 -23.47 -29.32 5.71
CA ARG A 596 -24.85 -29.23 6.23
C ARG A 596 -25.58 -27.97 5.73
N THR A 597 -24.88 -26.84 5.61
CA THR A 597 -25.45 -25.57 5.13
C THR A 597 -25.69 -25.59 3.61
N ARG A 598 -24.84 -26.26 2.83
CA ARG A 598 -25.04 -26.49 1.39
C ARG A 598 -26.31 -27.28 1.12
N ASN A 599 -26.52 -28.38 1.83
CA ASN A 599 -27.70 -29.23 1.62
C ASN A 599 -28.99 -28.45 1.91
N GLN A 600 -29.03 -27.69 3.01
CA GLN A 600 -30.15 -26.79 3.36
C GLN A 600 -30.40 -25.70 2.29
N ARG A 601 -29.36 -25.19 1.62
CA ARG A 601 -29.50 -24.23 0.52
C ARG A 601 -30.16 -24.86 -0.71
N GLU A 602 -29.90 -26.14 -0.98
CA GLU A 602 -30.43 -26.85 -2.14
C GLU A 602 -31.89 -27.27 -1.94
N GLU A 603 -32.26 -27.73 -0.74
CA GLU A 603 -33.66 -27.95 -0.35
C GLU A 603 -34.50 -26.67 -0.58
N LEU A 604 -34.04 -25.52 -0.06
CA LEU A 604 -34.73 -24.23 -0.20
C LEU A 604 -34.73 -23.65 -1.64
N LEU A 605 -33.92 -24.19 -2.55
CA LEU A 605 -33.98 -23.85 -3.99
C LEU A 605 -35.12 -24.55 -4.72
N GLU A 606 -35.61 -25.68 -4.22
CA GLU A 606 -36.71 -26.42 -4.84
C GLU A 606 -38.07 -25.80 -4.47
N ASP A 607 -38.25 -25.42 -3.20
CA ASP A 607 -39.44 -24.72 -2.70
C ASP A 607 -39.69 -23.37 -3.40
N GLU A 608 -38.63 -22.59 -3.69
CA GLU A 608 -38.71 -21.33 -4.44
C GLU A 608 -39.33 -21.55 -5.83
N ARG A 609 -38.99 -22.65 -6.51
CA ARG A 609 -39.46 -22.96 -7.87
C ARG A 609 -40.91 -23.43 -7.92
N LEU A 610 -41.34 -24.18 -6.90
CA LEU A 610 -42.69 -24.74 -6.84
C LEU A 610 -43.77 -23.65 -6.86
N SER A 611 -43.43 -22.49 -6.29
CA SER A 611 -44.41 -21.52 -5.82
C SER A 611 -44.70 -20.39 -6.81
N TYR A 612 -43.72 -19.93 -7.59
CA TYR A 612 -43.95 -18.93 -8.67
C TYR A 612 -45.00 -19.40 -9.68
N ARG A 613 -45.02 -20.71 -9.97
CA ARG A 613 -45.95 -21.38 -10.90
C ARG A 613 -47.43 -21.09 -10.64
N LEU A 614 -47.82 -20.67 -9.44
CA LEU A 614 -49.22 -20.39 -9.10
C LEU A 614 -49.63 -18.93 -9.24
N LEU A 615 -48.69 -18.00 -9.20
CA LEU A 615 -48.98 -16.58 -9.45
C LEU A 615 -49.56 -16.42 -10.87
N ASP A 616 -48.93 -17.08 -11.84
CA ASP A 616 -49.22 -16.97 -13.27
C ASP A 616 -50.65 -17.40 -13.67
N TYR A 617 -51.26 -18.39 -12.97
CA TYR A 617 -52.50 -19.04 -13.44
C TYR A 617 -53.83 -18.32 -13.13
N TYR A 618 -53.86 -17.33 -12.24
CA TYR A 618 -55.12 -16.65 -11.83
C TYR A 618 -54.98 -15.12 -11.69
N GLY A 619 -54.02 -14.51 -12.39
CA GLY A 619 -53.70 -13.10 -12.20
C GLY A 619 -54.75 -12.08 -12.69
N GLY A 620 -55.83 -12.50 -13.38
CA GLY A 620 -56.68 -11.58 -14.14
C GLY A 620 -58.18 -11.90 -14.30
N ASN A 621 -58.76 -12.77 -13.47
CA ASN A 621 -60.20 -13.11 -13.53
C ASN A 621 -61.04 -12.23 -12.59
N GLU A 622 -62.30 -11.93 -12.94
CA GLU A 622 -63.20 -11.10 -12.10
C GLU A 622 -63.98 -11.93 -11.07
N TYR A 623 -64.56 -13.07 -11.49
CA TYR A 623 -65.30 -13.96 -10.60
C TYR A 623 -64.56 -15.30 -10.42
N PHE A 624 -64.48 -15.81 -9.18
CA PHE A 624 -63.92 -17.15 -8.93
C PHE A 624 -64.85 -18.24 -9.47
N THR A 625 -64.59 -18.67 -10.70
CA THR A 625 -64.90 -20.00 -11.21
C THR A 625 -63.97 -21.03 -10.56
N GLY A 626 -64.39 -22.31 -10.52
CA GLY A 626 -63.43 -23.38 -10.21
C GLY A 626 -62.29 -23.41 -11.23
N GLU A 627 -62.65 -23.39 -12.51
CA GLU A 627 -61.71 -23.39 -13.63
C GLU A 627 -61.26 -21.98 -14.03
N PRO A 628 -59.96 -21.64 -14.04
CA PRO A 628 -59.49 -20.32 -14.47
C PRO A 628 -59.84 -19.99 -15.94
N LEU A 629 -59.94 -20.98 -16.83
CA LEU A 629 -60.23 -20.78 -18.25
C LEU A 629 -61.74 -20.62 -18.57
N LEU A 630 -62.65 -20.89 -17.63
CA LEU A 630 -64.09 -20.92 -17.92
C LEU A 630 -64.71 -19.55 -18.27
N GLU A 631 -64.24 -18.48 -17.65
CA GLU A 631 -64.81 -17.13 -17.81
C GLU A 631 -64.56 -16.60 -19.25
N GLU A 632 -63.36 -16.84 -19.79
CA GLU A 632 -63.00 -16.54 -21.18
C GLU A 632 -63.87 -17.32 -22.19
N TRP A 633 -64.03 -18.64 -21.98
CA TRP A 633 -64.82 -19.48 -22.88
C TRP A 633 -66.30 -19.08 -22.91
N LEU A 634 -66.90 -18.83 -21.75
CA LEU A 634 -68.31 -18.43 -21.64
C LEU A 634 -68.56 -17.04 -22.23
N TYR A 635 -67.62 -16.09 -22.10
CA TYR A 635 -67.69 -14.81 -22.80
C TYR A 635 -67.73 -15.03 -24.33
N SER A 636 -66.86 -15.90 -24.86
CA SER A 636 -66.81 -16.20 -26.30
C SER A 636 -68.05 -16.90 -26.86
N TRP A 637 -68.77 -17.69 -26.04
CA TRP A 637 -69.94 -18.47 -26.48
C TRP A 637 -71.28 -17.77 -26.26
N ARG A 638 -71.31 -16.62 -25.57
CA ARG A 638 -72.52 -15.95 -25.07
C ARG A 638 -73.58 -15.66 -26.14
N ASN A 639 -73.17 -15.40 -27.39
CA ASN A 639 -74.08 -15.11 -28.50
C ASN A 639 -74.68 -16.36 -29.16
N GLN A 640 -74.33 -17.56 -28.71
CA GLN A 640 -74.69 -18.84 -29.34
C GLN A 640 -75.80 -19.60 -28.59
N PHE A 641 -76.35 -19.02 -27.52
CA PHE A 641 -77.36 -19.60 -26.64
C PHE A 641 -78.40 -18.54 -26.25
N HIS A 642 -79.64 -18.93 -25.99
CA HIS A 642 -80.67 -17.98 -25.54
C HIS A 642 -80.50 -17.59 -24.05
N LEU A 643 -79.94 -18.49 -23.25
CA LEU A 643 -79.53 -18.24 -21.87
C LEU A 643 -78.25 -19.03 -21.57
N LEU A 644 -77.21 -18.35 -21.07
CA LEU A 644 -75.95 -18.96 -20.65
C LEU A 644 -75.28 -18.08 -19.58
N GLU A 645 -75.25 -18.54 -18.33
CA GLU A 645 -74.61 -17.84 -17.20
C GLU A 645 -73.95 -18.82 -16.21
N THR A 646 -72.97 -18.33 -15.44
CA THR A 646 -72.30 -19.06 -14.36
C THR A 646 -73.19 -19.14 -13.11
N GLY A 647 -73.10 -20.24 -12.36
CA GLY A 647 -73.90 -20.45 -11.15
C GLY A 647 -73.64 -19.42 -10.05
N THR A 648 -72.39 -18.94 -9.90
CA THR A 648 -72.04 -17.81 -9.02
C THR A 648 -72.82 -16.54 -9.35
N ARG A 649 -72.99 -16.23 -10.64
CA ARG A 649 -73.75 -15.06 -11.13
C ARG A 649 -75.27 -15.24 -11.02
N TYR A 650 -75.76 -16.47 -11.14
CA TYR A 650 -77.19 -16.77 -11.05
C TYR A 650 -77.72 -16.70 -9.61
N VAL A 651 -76.97 -17.24 -8.65
CA VAL A 651 -77.34 -17.23 -7.21
C VAL A 651 -77.39 -15.82 -6.64
N GLU A 652 -76.45 -14.94 -7.01
CA GLU A 652 -76.42 -13.54 -6.56
C GLU A 652 -77.72 -12.80 -6.93
N LYS A 653 -78.25 -13.02 -8.14
CA LYS A 653 -79.55 -12.48 -8.58
C LYS A 653 -80.73 -13.10 -7.82
N ALA A 654 -80.72 -14.42 -7.62
CA ALA A 654 -81.81 -15.15 -6.98
C ALA A 654 -81.99 -14.76 -5.50
N ALA A 655 -80.89 -14.53 -4.78
CA ALA A 655 -80.88 -14.10 -3.39
C ALA A 655 -81.63 -12.77 -3.18
N ILE A 656 -81.41 -11.80 -4.08
CA ILE A 656 -82.05 -10.47 -4.05
C ILE A 656 -83.57 -10.59 -4.24
N ASN A 657 -84.02 -11.30 -5.27
CA ASN A 657 -85.45 -11.42 -5.60
C ASN A 657 -86.28 -12.17 -4.54
N LEU A 658 -85.64 -13.07 -3.77
CA LEU A 658 -86.28 -13.85 -2.70
C LEU A 658 -86.02 -13.26 -1.30
N ASN A 659 -85.22 -12.19 -1.19
CA ASN A 659 -84.85 -11.51 0.04
C ASN A 659 -84.19 -12.43 1.10
N ARG A 660 -83.28 -13.31 0.66
CA ARG A 660 -82.52 -14.29 1.49
C ARG A 660 -81.01 -14.08 1.35
N ASN A 661 -80.20 -14.59 2.29
CA ASN A 661 -78.75 -14.37 2.26
C ASN A 661 -78.04 -15.33 1.28
N VAL A 662 -77.07 -14.83 0.50
CA VAL A 662 -76.21 -15.68 -0.38
C VAL A 662 -75.48 -16.77 0.41
N LYS A 663 -75.07 -16.49 1.67
CA LYS A 663 -74.46 -17.49 2.56
C LYS A 663 -75.44 -18.53 3.12
N GLU A 664 -76.75 -18.31 3.02
CA GLU A 664 -77.77 -19.31 3.33
C GLU A 664 -78.04 -20.20 2.11
N ILE A 665 -78.22 -19.61 0.93
CA ILE A 665 -78.43 -20.38 -0.32
C ILE A 665 -77.20 -21.24 -0.66
N TYR A 666 -75.98 -20.76 -0.39
CA TYR A 666 -74.75 -21.57 -0.49
C TYR A 666 -74.69 -22.73 0.52
N ARG A 667 -75.35 -22.62 1.68
CA ARG A 667 -75.48 -23.72 2.65
C ARG A 667 -76.58 -24.72 2.26
N GLU A 668 -77.60 -24.27 1.53
CA GLU A 668 -78.64 -25.15 0.96
C GLU A 668 -78.10 -25.94 -0.24
N TYR A 669 -77.21 -25.37 -1.06
CA TYR A 669 -76.49 -26.09 -2.12
C TYR A 669 -75.11 -25.45 -2.43
N PRO A 670 -73.97 -26.10 -2.12
CA PRO A 670 -72.64 -25.45 -2.25
C PRO A 670 -72.04 -25.38 -3.67
N LEU A 671 -72.53 -26.16 -4.63
CA LEU A 671 -71.79 -26.48 -5.86
C LEU A 671 -71.92 -25.43 -7.00
N TRP A 672 -72.57 -24.30 -6.75
CA TRP A 672 -72.78 -23.22 -7.73
C TRP A 672 -71.53 -22.61 -8.39
N PRO A 673 -70.32 -22.51 -7.77
CA PRO A 673 -69.11 -22.01 -8.45
C PRO A 673 -68.59 -22.87 -9.62
N LEU A 674 -69.27 -24.00 -9.83
CA LEU A 674 -68.92 -25.11 -10.70
C LEU A 674 -70.03 -25.35 -11.74
N ALA A 675 -71.17 -24.68 -11.58
CA ALA A 675 -72.38 -24.91 -12.37
C ALA A 675 -72.53 -23.89 -13.52
N ILE A 676 -73.09 -24.35 -14.64
CA ILE A 676 -73.43 -23.52 -15.80
C ILE A 676 -74.89 -23.82 -16.19
N ILE A 677 -75.68 -22.77 -16.42
CA ILE A 677 -77.14 -22.85 -16.56
C ILE A 677 -77.56 -22.42 -17.97
N THR A 678 -78.48 -23.17 -18.59
CA THR A 678 -79.03 -22.88 -19.92
C THR A 678 -80.50 -23.30 -20.05
N THR A 679 -81.10 -23.11 -21.23
CA THR A 679 -82.48 -23.57 -21.49
C THR A 679 -82.50 -25.08 -21.74
N GLU A 680 -83.60 -25.75 -21.38
CA GLU A 680 -83.68 -27.22 -21.44
C GLU A 680 -83.52 -27.80 -22.85
N ARG A 681 -83.82 -27.00 -23.89
CA ARG A 681 -83.61 -27.35 -25.31
C ARG A 681 -82.15 -27.22 -25.77
N GLU A 682 -81.26 -26.68 -24.93
CA GLU A 682 -79.87 -26.35 -25.27
C GLU A 682 -78.83 -27.15 -24.45
N LEU A 683 -79.26 -27.97 -23.49
CA LEU A 683 -78.40 -28.76 -22.59
C LEU A 683 -77.36 -29.62 -23.31
N GLU A 684 -77.81 -30.49 -24.22
CA GLU A 684 -76.97 -31.44 -24.98
C GLU A 684 -75.83 -30.74 -25.74
N LYS A 685 -76.14 -29.58 -26.32
CA LYS A 685 -75.22 -28.72 -27.09
C LYS A 685 -74.18 -28.05 -26.21
N LEU A 686 -74.52 -27.75 -24.95
CA LEU A 686 -73.59 -27.20 -23.96
C LEU A 686 -72.66 -28.29 -23.40
N TRP A 687 -73.21 -29.47 -23.10
CA TRP A 687 -72.46 -30.65 -22.63
C TRP A 687 -71.29 -31.01 -23.56
N GLN A 688 -71.58 -31.19 -24.86
CA GLN A 688 -70.56 -31.58 -25.85
C GLN A 688 -69.42 -30.55 -26.00
N LYS A 689 -69.70 -29.25 -25.82
CA LYS A 689 -68.68 -28.20 -25.88
C LYS A 689 -67.69 -28.26 -24.71
N ILE A 690 -68.18 -28.58 -23.52
CA ILE A 690 -67.37 -28.60 -22.29
C ILE A 690 -66.59 -29.90 -22.20
N GLU A 691 -67.21 -31.04 -22.55
CA GLU A 691 -66.51 -32.34 -22.67
C GLU A 691 -65.37 -32.25 -23.69
N GLY A 692 -65.56 -31.51 -24.79
CA GLY A 692 -64.52 -31.23 -25.79
C GLY A 692 -63.31 -30.41 -25.31
N GLN A 693 -63.35 -29.82 -24.11
CA GLN A 693 -62.21 -29.13 -23.48
C GLN A 693 -61.65 -29.88 -22.25
N ARG A 694 -62.16 -31.08 -21.93
CA ARG A 694 -61.94 -31.78 -20.66
C ARG A 694 -60.48 -32.04 -20.25
N GLN A 695 -59.55 -32.12 -21.20
CA GLN A 695 -58.11 -32.25 -20.92
C GLN A 695 -57.44 -30.95 -20.44
N ARG A 696 -58.06 -29.80 -20.68
CA ARG A 696 -57.61 -28.47 -20.22
C ARG A 696 -58.32 -28.00 -18.96
N LEU A 697 -59.08 -28.88 -18.33
CA LEU A 697 -59.79 -28.61 -17.09
C LEU A 697 -58.96 -29.03 -15.87
N THR A 698 -59.26 -28.36 -14.76
CA THR A 698 -58.54 -28.34 -13.50
C THR A 698 -59.47 -28.52 -12.28
N PHE A 699 -60.73 -28.02 -12.26
CA PHE A 699 -61.66 -28.10 -11.09
C PHE A 699 -63.12 -28.54 -11.42
N PRO A 700 -64.01 -29.29 -10.66
CA PRO A 700 -65.46 -30.00 -11.72
C PRO A 700 -66.40 -28.97 -12.36
N ILE A 701 -67.16 -29.41 -13.38
CA ILE A 701 -68.20 -28.61 -14.07
C ILE A 701 -69.56 -29.34 -14.09
N LEU A 702 -70.60 -28.69 -13.55
CA LEU A 702 -72.00 -29.14 -13.50
C LEU A 702 -72.85 -28.39 -14.53
N ILE A 703 -73.84 -29.06 -15.16
CA ILE A 703 -74.73 -28.45 -16.17
C ILE A 703 -76.20 -28.63 -15.77
N LEU A 704 -76.99 -27.55 -15.79
CA LEU A 704 -78.38 -27.51 -15.28
C LEU A 704 -79.37 -26.77 -16.20
N SER A 705 -80.62 -27.23 -16.17
CA SER A 705 -81.82 -26.57 -16.72
C SER A 705 -82.29 -25.40 -15.84
N GLN A 706 -82.94 -24.41 -16.44
CA GLN A 706 -83.60 -23.32 -15.71
C GLN A 706 -84.72 -23.83 -14.78
N GLU A 707 -85.41 -24.93 -15.14
CA GLU A 707 -86.49 -25.50 -14.32
C GLU A 707 -85.93 -26.31 -13.14
N GLU A 708 -84.82 -27.03 -13.34
CA GLU A 708 -84.04 -27.66 -12.25
C GLU A 708 -83.58 -26.61 -11.22
N ALA A 709 -82.98 -25.50 -11.69
CA ALA A 709 -82.49 -24.43 -10.84
C ALA A 709 -83.60 -23.76 -9.99
N ILE A 710 -84.84 -23.69 -10.50
CA ILE A 710 -85.99 -23.18 -9.74
C ILE A 710 -86.47 -24.20 -8.69
N ASN A 711 -86.45 -25.50 -8.98
CA ASN A 711 -86.86 -26.54 -8.04
C ASN A 711 -85.90 -26.67 -6.84
N ILE A 712 -84.58 -26.47 -7.06
CA ILE A 712 -83.58 -26.38 -5.99
C ILE A 712 -83.93 -25.24 -5.01
N LEU A 713 -84.23 -24.04 -5.53
CA LEU A 713 -84.60 -22.86 -4.73
C LEU A 713 -85.93 -23.01 -3.98
N LEU A 714 -86.77 -23.99 -4.35
CA LEU A 714 -88.04 -24.31 -3.70
C LEU A 714 -87.97 -25.57 -2.82
N GLY A 715 -86.78 -26.12 -2.58
CA GLY A 715 -86.56 -27.23 -1.64
C GLY A 715 -87.08 -28.59 -2.11
N LYS A 716 -87.24 -28.81 -3.43
CA LYS A 716 -87.71 -30.09 -4.00
C LYS A 716 -86.54 -30.89 -4.56
N VAL A 717 -86.19 -31.99 -3.89
CA VAL A 717 -84.98 -32.77 -4.19
C VAL A 717 -85.24 -33.78 -5.34
N SER A 718 -85.34 -33.26 -6.56
CA SER A 718 -85.36 -34.07 -7.80
C SER A 718 -84.64 -33.30 -8.91
N ILE A 719 -83.47 -33.81 -9.31
CA ILE A 719 -82.49 -33.20 -10.22
C ILE A 719 -81.70 -34.34 -10.86
N GLU A 720 -81.24 -34.21 -12.12
CA GLU A 720 -80.26 -35.15 -12.69
C GLU A 720 -78.83 -34.59 -12.55
N GLU A 721 -77.98 -35.28 -11.79
CA GLU A 721 -76.63 -34.84 -11.44
C GLU A 721 -75.62 -34.97 -12.60
N ARG A 722 -75.64 -33.97 -13.49
CA ARG A 722 -74.87 -33.91 -14.74
C ARG A 722 -73.51 -33.21 -14.57
N TYR A 723 -72.51 -33.96 -14.10
CA TYR A 723 -71.13 -33.48 -13.92
C TYR A 723 -70.13 -33.95 -15.00
N ILE A 724 -69.35 -33.02 -15.54
CA ILE A 724 -68.13 -33.25 -16.32
C ILE A 724 -66.92 -33.07 -15.39
N TYR A 725 -66.17 -34.15 -15.16
CA TYR A 725 -65.02 -34.16 -14.27
C TYR A 725 -63.71 -33.91 -15.04
N PRO A 726 -62.94 -32.85 -14.73
CA PRO A 726 -61.58 -32.63 -15.20
C PRO A 726 -60.66 -33.82 -14.91
N HIS A 727 -59.54 -33.88 -15.64
CA HIS A 727 -58.57 -34.94 -15.39
C HIS A 727 -57.80 -34.75 -14.07
N ILE A 728 -57.45 -33.51 -13.71
CA ILE A 728 -56.79 -33.11 -12.44
C ILE A 728 -57.71 -33.32 -11.20
N TRP A 729 -58.96 -33.76 -11.42
CA TRP A 729 -60.02 -33.82 -10.40
C TRP A 729 -60.36 -35.17 -9.82
N GLN A 730 -59.39 -36.07 -9.85
CA GLN A 730 -59.26 -37.05 -8.78
C GLN A 730 -58.34 -36.52 -7.66
N ASP A 731 -57.51 -35.49 -7.93
CA ASP A 731 -56.35 -35.17 -7.10
C ASP A 731 -56.52 -33.90 -6.23
N ASN A 732 -57.36 -32.94 -6.65
CA ASN A 732 -57.44 -31.59 -6.05
C ASN A 732 -58.89 -31.16 -5.68
N ILE A 733 -59.60 -32.03 -4.97
CA ILE A 733 -61.08 -32.04 -4.87
C ILE A 733 -61.71 -30.88 -4.03
N ASP A 734 -60.95 -30.09 -3.26
CA ASP A 734 -61.51 -29.13 -2.27
C ASP A 734 -60.90 -27.72 -2.32
N LYS A 735 -61.74 -26.72 -2.00
CA LYS A 735 -61.55 -25.28 -2.21
C LYS A 735 -60.87 -24.54 -1.06
N GLU A 736 -61.11 -24.92 0.20
CA GLU A 736 -60.28 -24.40 1.30
C GLU A 736 -58.85 -24.88 1.10
N LYS A 737 -58.67 -26.19 0.89
CA LYS A 737 -57.37 -26.77 0.51
C LYS A 737 -56.74 -26.05 -0.67
N PHE A 738 -57.44 -25.80 -1.77
CA PHE A 738 -56.84 -25.15 -2.94
C PHE A 738 -56.45 -23.66 -2.73
N GLN A 739 -57.31 -22.84 -2.11
CA GLN A 739 -56.95 -21.43 -1.83
C GLN A 739 -55.89 -21.30 -0.73
N GLN A 740 -55.92 -22.18 0.27
CA GLN A 740 -54.91 -22.24 1.31
C GLN A 740 -53.57 -22.70 0.73
N TRP A 741 -53.53 -23.82 0.01
CA TRP A 741 -52.38 -24.30 -0.76
C TRP A 741 -51.79 -23.20 -1.66
N LYS A 742 -52.63 -22.42 -2.36
CA LYS A 742 -52.14 -21.32 -3.20
C LYS A 742 -51.45 -20.20 -2.39
N ARG A 743 -52.03 -19.77 -1.28
CA ARG A 743 -51.47 -18.69 -0.45
C ARG A 743 -50.30 -19.15 0.41
N GLU A 744 -50.34 -20.38 0.91
CA GLU A 744 -49.22 -21.04 1.57
C GLU A 744 -48.06 -21.17 0.59
N LEU A 745 -48.29 -21.55 -0.67
CA LEU A 745 -47.23 -21.52 -1.69
C LEU A 745 -46.71 -20.10 -1.95
N GLU A 746 -47.56 -19.07 -2.09
CA GLU A 746 -47.07 -17.69 -2.26
C GLU A 746 -46.29 -17.12 -1.05
N GLU A 747 -46.56 -17.58 0.19
CA GLU A 747 -45.78 -17.25 1.39
C GLU A 747 -44.51 -18.10 1.49
N LEU A 748 -44.60 -19.41 1.26
CA LEU A 748 -43.47 -20.34 1.21
C LEU A 748 -42.48 -19.95 0.11
N ALA A 749 -42.93 -19.42 -1.02
CA ALA A 749 -42.08 -18.81 -2.05
C ALA A 749 -41.15 -17.77 -1.41
N LYS A 750 -41.76 -16.75 -0.79
CA LYS A 750 -41.07 -15.55 -0.27
C LYS A 750 -40.21 -15.92 0.94
N LYS A 751 -40.66 -16.88 1.74
CA LYS A 751 -39.93 -17.44 2.87
C LYS A 751 -38.72 -18.27 2.42
N ALA A 752 -38.88 -19.24 1.53
CA ALA A 752 -37.79 -20.07 0.99
C ALA A 752 -36.76 -19.20 0.24
N VAL A 753 -37.19 -18.25 -0.59
CA VAL A 753 -36.32 -17.24 -1.22
C VAL A 753 -35.48 -16.49 -0.18
N LYS A 754 -36.07 -16.14 0.97
CA LYS A 754 -35.39 -15.39 2.03
C LYS A 754 -34.44 -16.28 2.83
N GLU A 755 -34.90 -17.43 3.29
CA GLU A 755 -34.13 -18.39 4.09
C GLU A 755 -32.96 -18.94 3.27
N ARG A 756 -33.14 -19.21 1.97
CA ARG A 756 -32.04 -19.49 1.03
C ARG A 756 -31.03 -18.35 0.98
N LYS A 757 -31.48 -17.10 0.84
CA LYS A 757 -30.59 -15.92 0.80
C LYS A 757 -29.92 -15.60 2.15
N GLU A 758 -30.37 -16.19 3.24
CA GLU A 758 -29.70 -16.14 4.55
C GLU A 758 -28.70 -17.30 4.66
N LYS A 759 -29.07 -18.52 4.26
CA LYS A 759 -28.16 -19.68 4.14
C LYS A 759 -27.02 -19.49 3.13
N GLU A 760 -27.25 -18.79 2.02
CA GLU A 760 -26.22 -18.39 1.05
C GLU A 760 -25.22 -17.37 1.60
N ARG A 761 -25.58 -16.62 2.65
CA ARG A 761 -24.65 -15.75 3.36
C ARG A 761 -23.89 -16.54 4.43
N GLU A 762 -24.59 -17.37 5.20
CA GLU A 762 -23.97 -18.30 6.16
C GLU A 762 -22.94 -19.21 5.48
N GLU A 763 -23.25 -19.81 4.33
CA GLU A 763 -22.31 -20.67 3.56
C GLU A 763 -21.05 -19.90 3.13
N ARG A 764 -21.19 -18.63 2.72
CA ARG A 764 -20.04 -17.78 2.34
C ARG A 764 -19.19 -17.40 3.53
N GLU A 765 -19.78 -17.20 4.70
CA GLU A 765 -19.07 -16.93 5.95
C GLU A 765 -18.29 -18.17 6.39
N TRP A 766 -18.91 -19.37 6.41
CA TRP A 766 -18.22 -20.64 6.65
C TRP A 766 -17.10 -20.91 5.63
N GLN A 767 -17.34 -20.71 4.32
CA GLN A 767 -16.31 -20.84 3.28
C GLN A 767 -15.15 -19.86 3.49
N ASN A 768 -15.42 -18.61 3.87
CA ASN A 768 -14.39 -17.60 4.07
C ASN A 768 -13.54 -17.90 5.31
N ILE A 769 -14.16 -18.34 6.40
CA ILE A 769 -13.46 -18.72 7.63
C ILE A 769 -12.62 -19.98 7.39
N LEU A 770 -13.17 -21.02 6.74
CA LEU A 770 -12.41 -22.22 6.35
C LEU A 770 -11.17 -21.85 5.52
N ARG A 771 -11.35 -21.00 4.49
CA ARG A 771 -10.26 -20.55 3.64
C ARG A 771 -9.18 -19.82 4.42
N ILE A 772 -9.54 -18.81 5.23
CA ILE A 772 -8.57 -18.01 5.98
C ILE A 772 -7.83 -18.89 7.01
N THR A 773 -8.53 -19.81 7.68
CA THR A 773 -7.91 -20.76 8.60
C THR A 773 -6.93 -21.70 7.88
N ASN A 774 -7.30 -22.27 6.73
CA ASN A 774 -6.41 -23.14 5.95
C ASN A 774 -5.24 -22.39 5.31
N GLU A 775 -5.45 -21.18 4.79
CA GLU A 775 -4.39 -20.30 4.25
C GLU A 775 -3.37 -19.95 5.35
N PHE A 776 -3.82 -19.65 6.57
CA PHE A 776 -2.93 -19.39 7.71
C PHE A 776 -2.16 -20.63 8.16
N LEU A 777 -2.85 -21.77 8.34
CA LEU A 777 -2.21 -23.02 8.80
C LEU A 777 -1.23 -23.62 7.77
N PHE A 778 -1.44 -23.35 6.48
CA PHE A 778 -0.50 -23.71 5.42
C PHE A 778 0.68 -22.74 5.33
N ALA A 779 0.45 -21.44 5.52
CA ALA A 779 1.50 -20.42 5.45
C ALA A 779 2.34 -20.30 6.74
N HIS A 780 1.83 -20.75 7.88
CA HIS A 780 2.49 -20.77 9.19
C HIS A 780 2.24 -22.11 9.90
N PRO A 781 2.91 -23.21 9.50
CA PRO A 781 2.83 -24.50 10.19
C PRO A 781 3.31 -24.41 11.65
N TYR A 782 2.79 -25.28 12.52
CA TYR A 782 3.17 -25.31 13.94
C TYR A 782 4.68 -25.55 14.16
N ASP A 783 5.30 -26.38 13.32
CA ASP A 783 6.73 -26.71 13.40
C ASP A 783 7.61 -25.49 13.06
N GLU A 784 7.19 -24.65 12.10
CA GLU A 784 7.91 -23.41 11.76
C GLU A 784 7.72 -22.34 12.85
N TYR A 785 6.49 -22.21 13.38
CA TYR A 785 6.19 -21.30 14.50
C TYR A 785 6.97 -21.65 15.77
N THR A 786 7.09 -22.94 16.11
CA THR A 786 7.86 -23.39 17.27
C THR A 786 9.36 -23.21 17.07
N GLN A 787 9.90 -23.52 15.89
CA GLN A 787 11.31 -23.23 15.55
C GLN A 787 11.61 -21.72 15.66
N LEU A 788 10.77 -20.85 15.09
CA LEU A 788 10.92 -19.39 15.20
C LEU A 788 10.94 -18.91 16.66
N SER A 789 10.09 -19.48 17.51
CA SER A 789 10.02 -19.17 18.94
C SER A 789 11.28 -19.64 19.70
N GLU A 790 11.77 -20.85 19.43
CA GLU A 790 13.01 -21.36 20.03
C GLU A 790 14.26 -20.61 19.55
N GLU A 791 14.37 -20.30 18.26
CA GLU A 791 15.47 -19.49 17.71
C GLU A 791 15.49 -18.08 18.30
N LEU A 792 14.34 -17.44 18.44
CA LEU A 792 14.20 -16.12 19.07
C LEU A 792 14.60 -16.17 20.55
N LYS A 793 14.22 -17.23 21.27
CA LYS A 793 14.65 -17.45 22.66
C LYS A 793 16.16 -17.64 22.76
N VAL A 794 16.77 -18.48 21.90
CA VAL A 794 18.22 -18.69 21.86
C VAL A 794 18.98 -17.41 21.50
N LEU A 795 18.42 -16.53 20.68
CA LEU A 795 19.00 -15.23 20.38
C LEU A 795 18.91 -14.25 21.56
N LYS A 796 17.82 -14.27 22.34
CA LYS A 796 17.71 -13.50 23.60
C LYS A 796 18.66 -14.02 24.68
N ASP A 797 18.72 -15.33 24.88
CA ASP A 797 19.67 -16.01 25.77
C ASP A 797 21.15 -15.76 25.39
N ARG A 798 21.42 -15.20 24.19
CA ARG A 798 22.75 -14.74 23.73
C ARG A 798 22.96 -13.23 23.78
N LEU A 799 21.88 -12.45 23.90
CA LEU A 799 21.92 -10.98 23.98
C LEU A 799 21.94 -10.50 25.45
N ASP A 800 21.42 -11.34 26.36
CA ASP A 800 21.49 -11.18 27.82
C ASP A 800 22.82 -11.70 28.44
N ARG A 801 23.83 -12.06 27.62
CA ARG A 801 25.12 -12.66 28.05
C ARG A 801 26.33 -11.84 27.62
#